data_AF-A0A369AZ90-F1
#
_entry.id   AF-A0A369AZ90-F1
#
_cell.length_a   1.000
_cell.length_b   1.000
_cell.length_c   1.000
_cell.angle_alpha   90.00
_cell.angle_beta   90.00
_cell.angle_gamma   90.00
#
_symmetry.space_group_name_H-M   'P 1'
#
loop_
_entity.id
_entity.type
_entity.pdbx_description
1 polymer ?
#
loop_
_entity_poly.entity_id
_entity_poly.type
_entity_poly.pdbx_seq_one_letter_code
_entity_poly.pdbx_strand_id
1 'polypeptide(L)'
;MVKTKDKKEEKQVNSVAQVIDELVVKGNVALAEMKKFDQEKVDHIVHQMAMAALNQHMPLAKMAVEETGRGIYEDKAIKNMFASESIWNNIKNDKTVGVISEDSVKQIIEIADPVGVVCGVTPTTNPTSTTIFKAMISIKTRNPIIFAFHPSAQKCSAEAARVVRDAAIAAGAPENCVQWIEEPSLEATNGLMNHEGVAIVLATGGAGMVKAAYSTGKPALGVGPGNTPSYIEKSAQIKRAVNDLIVSKSFDNGMICASEQAVIVDKEVYEEVKAEFEAHQVYFVKPNELSKLEKTVMNETKTAVNANIVGHSAVSIAKDAGIKVPEGTKILIAELEGAGAEYPLSREKLSPVLAMMKADNREHGLELCEQMLKLGGEGHTAVLHSEDEELHVEFGLRMNACRILINSPAAQGGIGDIYNDMIPSLTLGCGSYGKNSVSKNVTAINLINTKTVTKRRKNMQWFKLPEKIYFELNSIQYLQKMENLERVFIVCDPGMVKFGYAQKVIDELNKRNNKVSYEIFSDVEPNPSTNTVYAGTERIAKFEPDTIIAIGGGSAIDAAKGMWLFYEHPDTEFFGAKQKFLDIRKRTYKIEAAKKSQMVCIPTTSGTGAEVTPFAVITDSETHVKYPLADYALTPDVAIIDPQFVMSVPASVTADTGMDVLTHAIESYVSVMASDYTRGLSLQAIKLVFDYLEDSVKNPNLENREKMHNASTMAGMAFANAFLGICHSIAHKIGGEYNIPHGRTNAILLPHIVRYNAKDPSKHALFPKYDFFRADTDYADIARFLGLKGNTTEELVEALATAIYDLGTRVGIEMNLEAQGVTQKVLDETSYRMAELAYEDQCTTANPKEPLISELQQIIVDSFKG
;
A
#
# COMPACT_ATOMS: atom_id res chain seq x y z
N MET A 1 -8.33 -13.73 -90.06
CA MET A 1 -8.80 -14.47 -88.88
C MET A 1 -7.61 -14.78 -87.99
N VAL A 2 -7.47 -14.05 -86.88
CA VAL A 2 -6.56 -14.39 -85.78
C VAL A 2 -7.46 -14.39 -84.54
N LYS A 3 -7.61 -15.55 -83.89
CA LYS A 3 -8.37 -15.69 -82.64
C LYS A 3 -7.40 -15.58 -81.47
N THR A 4 -7.47 -14.46 -80.77
CA THR A 4 -6.89 -14.23 -79.44
C THR A 4 -7.57 -15.14 -78.43
N LYS A 5 -6.78 -15.83 -77.59
CA LYS A 5 -7.23 -16.56 -76.40
C LYS A 5 -6.98 -15.68 -75.19
N ASP A 6 -8.06 -15.23 -74.54
CA ASP A 6 -8.02 -14.56 -73.24
C ASP A 6 -7.49 -15.53 -72.17
N LYS A 7 -6.43 -15.11 -71.46
CA LYS A 7 -6.01 -15.72 -70.18
C LYS A 7 -6.83 -15.05 -69.07
N LYS A 8 -7.70 -15.81 -68.41
CA LYS A 8 -8.26 -15.45 -67.11
C LYS A 8 -7.18 -15.67 -66.04
N GLU A 9 -6.84 -14.62 -65.30
CA GLU A 9 -6.09 -14.71 -64.05
C GLU A 9 -7.01 -15.28 -62.95
N GLU A 10 -6.62 -16.39 -62.36
CA GLU A 10 -7.24 -16.93 -61.14
C GLU A 10 -6.73 -16.14 -59.93
N LYS A 11 -7.60 -15.37 -59.27
CA LYS A 11 -7.31 -14.75 -57.98
C LYS A 11 -7.18 -15.86 -56.91
N GLN A 12 -6.00 -16.00 -56.33
CA GLN A 12 -5.75 -16.83 -55.16
C GLN A 12 -6.46 -16.20 -53.95
N VAL A 13 -7.46 -16.88 -53.37
CA VAL A 13 -8.21 -16.39 -52.22
C VAL A 13 -7.48 -16.82 -50.95
N ASN A 14 -6.84 -15.87 -50.24
CA ASN A 14 -6.20 -16.12 -48.95
C ASN A 14 -7.23 -16.51 -47.90
N SER A 15 -6.88 -17.40 -46.97
CA SER A 15 -7.77 -17.74 -45.85
C SER A 15 -7.86 -16.60 -44.84
N VAL A 16 -8.95 -16.52 -44.07
CA VAL A 16 -9.15 -15.49 -43.03
C VAL A 16 -7.98 -15.47 -42.04
N ALA A 17 -7.47 -16.64 -41.65
CA ALA A 17 -6.31 -16.75 -40.76
C ALA A 17 -5.04 -16.12 -41.35
N GLN A 18 -4.76 -16.32 -42.65
CA GLN A 18 -3.61 -15.72 -43.32
C GLN A 18 -3.71 -14.20 -43.37
N VAL A 19 -4.90 -13.66 -43.63
CA VAL A 19 -5.13 -12.21 -43.64
C VAL A 19 -4.87 -11.60 -42.25
N ILE A 20 -5.35 -12.24 -41.17
CA ILE A 20 -5.11 -11.76 -39.81
C ILE A 20 -3.62 -11.81 -39.45
N ASP A 21 -2.94 -12.90 -39.77
CA ASP A 21 -1.50 -13.04 -39.51
C ASP A 21 -0.69 -11.94 -40.22
N GLU A 22 -0.97 -11.69 -41.51
CA GLU A 22 -0.32 -10.61 -42.26
C GLU A 22 -0.50 -9.23 -41.62
N LEU A 23 -1.72 -8.90 -41.15
CA LEU A 23 -1.99 -7.62 -40.47
C LEU A 23 -1.19 -7.49 -39.17
N VAL A 24 -1.13 -8.57 -38.38
CA VAL A 24 -0.41 -8.58 -37.10
C VAL A 24 1.10 -8.54 -37.30
N VAL A 25 1.64 -9.22 -38.31
CA VAL A 25 3.06 -9.13 -38.69
C VAL A 25 3.42 -7.69 -39.06
N LYS A 26 2.65 -7.05 -39.93
CA LYS A 26 2.85 -5.64 -40.30
C LYS A 26 2.74 -4.70 -39.10
N GLY A 27 1.79 -4.96 -38.19
CA GLY A 27 1.63 -4.21 -36.96
C GLY A 27 2.86 -4.31 -36.05
N ASN A 28 3.44 -5.50 -35.91
CA ASN A 28 4.65 -5.69 -35.11
C ASN A 28 5.89 -5.03 -35.73
N VAL A 29 5.99 -4.94 -37.06
CA VAL A 29 7.03 -4.15 -37.73
C VAL A 29 6.87 -2.66 -37.39
N ALA A 30 5.65 -2.11 -37.51
CA ALA A 30 5.37 -0.72 -37.14
C ALA A 30 5.68 -0.46 -35.66
N LEU A 31 5.37 -1.39 -34.75
CA LEU A 31 5.67 -1.29 -33.32
C LEU A 31 7.17 -1.14 -33.08
N ALA A 32 8.00 -1.94 -33.77
CA ALA A 32 9.45 -1.89 -33.64
C ALA A 32 10.05 -0.54 -34.09
N GLU A 33 9.44 0.10 -35.09
CA GLU A 33 9.81 1.45 -35.53
C GLU A 33 9.33 2.53 -34.54
N MET A 34 8.07 2.48 -34.12
CA MET A 34 7.47 3.46 -33.20
C MET A 34 8.13 3.45 -31.82
N LYS A 35 8.67 2.32 -31.37
CA LYS A 35 9.44 2.24 -30.11
C LYS A 35 10.64 3.19 -30.07
N LYS A 36 11.17 3.60 -31.23
CA LYS A 36 12.33 4.50 -31.35
C LYS A 36 11.95 5.98 -31.27
N PHE A 37 10.66 6.32 -31.31
CA PHE A 37 10.21 7.70 -31.27
C PHE A 37 10.37 8.29 -29.85
N ASP A 38 10.76 9.56 -29.81
CA ASP A 38 10.71 10.38 -28.59
C ASP A 38 9.29 10.94 -28.36
N GLN A 39 9.11 11.62 -27.22
CA GLN A 39 7.81 12.19 -26.85
C GLN A 39 7.31 13.22 -27.86
N GLU A 40 8.18 14.13 -28.30
CA GLU A 40 7.82 15.23 -29.21
C GLU A 40 7.35 14.70 -30.56
N LYS A 41 8.02 13.67 -31.10
CA LYS A 41 7.62 13.02 -32.36
C LYS A 41 6.25 12.36 -32.24
N VAL A 42 5.99 11.65 -31.14
CA VAL A 42 4.69 11.02 -30.89
C VAL A 42 3.59 12.07 -30.77
N ASP A 43 3.85 13.15 -30.02
CA ASP A 43 2.88 14.23 -29.80
C ASP A 43 2.55 14.95 -31.11
N HIS A 44 3.56 15.19 -31.95
CA HIS A 44 3.37 15.76 -33.28
C HIS A 44 2.47 14.87 -34.15
N ILE A 45 2.73 13.56 -34.20
CA ILE A 45 1.91 12.61 -34.98
C ILE A 45 0.46 12.64 -34.52
N VAL A 46 0.21 12.52 -33.20
CA VAL A 46 -1.15 12.48 -32.65
C VAL A 46 -1.88 13.81 -32.84
N HIS A 47 -1.18 14.95 -32.75
CA HIS A 47 -1.77 16.25 -33.04
C HIS A 47 -2.24 16.34 -34.50
N GLN A 48 -1.43 15.86 -35.46
CA GLN A 48 -1.84 15.84 -36.87
C GLN A 48 -3.03 14.91 -37.12
N MET A 49 -3.09 13.76 -36.44
CA MET A 49 -4.26 12.88 -36.46
C MET A 49 -5.52 13.60 -35.97
N ALA A 50 -5.42 14.32 -34.84
CA ALA A 50 -6.53 15.06 -34.26
C ALA A 50 -7.05 16.14 -35.21
N MET A 51 -6.15 16.94 -35.80
CA MET A 51 -6.51 17.99 -36.76
C MET A 51 -7.18 17.41 -38.02
N ALA A 52 -6.67 16.30 -38.55
CA ALA A 52 -7.25 15.65 -39.73
C ALA A 52 -8.65 15.10 -39.45
N ALA A 53 -8.83 14.45 -38.30
CA ALA A 53 -10.13 13.95 -37.85
C ALA A 53 -11.13 15.11 -37.62
N LEU A 54 -10.68 16.20 -36.99
CA LEU A 54 -11.48 17.40 -36.79
C LEU A 54 -11.90 18.02 -38.12
N ASN A 55 -11.01 18.13 -39.09
CA ASN A 55 -11.35 18.64 -40.43
C ASN A 55 -12.39 17.75 -41.15
N GLN A 56 -12.37 16.43 -40.91
CA GLN A 56 -13.28 15.46 -41.54
C GLN A 56 -14.52 15.11 -40.68
N HIS A 57 -14.78 15.83 -39.59
CA HIS A 57 -15.86 15.52 -38.64
C HIS A 57 -17.25 15.38 -39.31
N MET A 58 -17.58 16.28 -40.25
CA MET A 58 -18.84 16.27 -41.00
C MET A 58 -18.89 15.15 -42.06
N PRO A 59 -17.96 15.05 -43.03
CA PRO A 59 -17.99 13.96 -44.02
C PRO A 59 -18.10 12.56 -43.40
N LEU A 60 -17.35 12.29 -42.31
CA LEU A 60 -17.40 11.02 -41.59
C LEU A 60 -18.76 10.79 -40.92
N ALA A 61 -19.34 11.83 -40.31
CA ALA A 61 -20.67 11.74 -39.70
C ALA A 61 -21.75 11.41 -40.73
N LYS A 62 -21.69 12.02 -41.91
CA LYS A 62 -22.62 11.77 -43.01
C LYS A 62 -22.55 10.32 -43.46
N MET A 63 -21.34 9.81 -43.70
CA MET A 63 -21.13 8.42 -44.08
C MET A 63 -21.66 7.44 -43.02
N ALA A 64 -21.47 7.75 -41.74
CA ALA A 64 -21.98 6.91 -40.67
C ALA A 64 -23.51 6.84 -40.65
N VAL A 65 -24.21 7.97 -40.84
CA VAL A 65 -25.69 7.97 -40.93
C VAL A 65 -26.16 7.23 -42.18
N GLU A 66 -25.55 7.49 -43.35
CA GLU A 66 -25.94 6.86 -44.62
C GLU A 66 -25.71 5.34 -44.63
N GLU A 67 -24.60 4.87 -44.05
CA GLU A 67 -24.29 3.44 -43.99
C GLU A 67 -25.12 2.71 -42.93
N THR A 68 -25.25 3.28 -41.73
CA THR A 68 -25.90 2.59 -40.61
C THR A 68 -27.42 2.76 -40.60
N GLY A 69 -27.93 3.83 -41.21
CA GLY A 69 -29.32 4.27 -41.11
C GLY A 69 -29.72 4.81 -39.74
N ARG A 70 -28.76 5.10 -38.85
CA ARG A 70 -29.02 5.41 -37.44
C ARG A 70 -28.47 6.78 -37.03
N GLY A 71 -29.21 7.44 -36.16
CA GLY A 71 -28.78 8.66 -35.48
C GLY A 71 -29.04 9.94 -36.23
N ILE A 72 -28.35 10.99 -35.80
CA ILE A 72 -28.49 12.36 -36.32
C ILE A 72 -27.13 12.80 -36.85
N TYR A 73 -27.14 13.38 -38.05
CA TYR A 73 -25.92 13.79 -38.75
C TYR A 73 -25.11 14.81 -37.96
N GLU A 74 -25.78 15.85 -37.46
CA GLU A 74 -25.20 16.93 -36.68
C GLU A 74 -24.59 16.41 -35.36
N ASP A 75 -25.29 15.51 -34.67
CA ASP A 75 -24.81 14.94 -33.41
C ASP A 75 -23.60 14.03 -33.62
N LYS A 76 -23.56 13.26 -34.71
CA LYS A 76 -22.37 12.48 -35.09
C LYS A 76 -21.18 13.38 -35.45
N ALA A 77 -21.43 14.55 -36.03
CA ALA A 77 -20.38 15.53 -36.29
C ALA A 77 -19.77 16.02 -34.97
N ILE A 78 -20.61 16.36 -33.97
CA ILE A 78 -20.17 16.71 -32.62
C ILE A 78 -19.39 15.56 -31.96
N LYS A 79 -19.84 14.30 -32.11
CA LYS A 79 -19.11 13.13 -31.58
C LYS A 79 -17.73 12.95 -32.20
N ASN A 80 -17.58 13.25 -33.48
CA ASN A 80 -16.27 13.22 -34.14
C ASN A 80 -15.37 14.38 -33.67
N MET A 81 -15.93 15.57 -33.43
CA MET A 81 -15.20 16.70 -32.82
C MET A 81 -14.72 16.33 -31.41
N PHE A 82 -15.59 15.77 -30.57
CA PHE A 82 -15.23 15.27 -29.25
C PHE A 82 -14.11 14.23 -29.32
N ALA A 83 -14.25 13.23 -30.19
CA ALA A 83 -13.26 12.16 -30.34
C ALA A 83 -11.90 12.63 -30.87
N SER A 84 -11.81 13.84 -31.41
CA SER A 84 -10.57 14.45 -31.90
C SER A 84 -10.04 15.49 -30.94
N GLU A 85 -10.71 16.64 -30.83
CA GLU A 85 -10.24 17.80 -30.08
C GLU A 85 -10.19 17.58 -28.57
N SER A 86 -11.28 17.08 -27.95
CA SER A 86 -11.31 16.81 -26.50
C SER A 86 -10.30 15.73 -26.11
N ILE A 87 -10.21 14.65 -26.90
CA ILE A 87 -9.22 13.59 -26.66
C ILE A 87 -7.79 14.13 -26.73
N TRP A 88 -7.46 14.91 -27.77
CA TRP A 88 -6.14 15.52 -27.89
C TRP A 88 -5.83 16.43 -26.71
N ASN A 89 -6.76 17.31 -26.33
CA ASN A 89 -6.55 18.24 -25.24
C ASN A 89 -6.31 17.54 -23.90
N ASN A 90 -6.93 16.38 -23.67
CA ASN A 90 -6.70 15.57 -22.49
C ASN A 90 -5.33 14.88 -22.49
N ILE A 91 -4.91 14.28 -23.62
CA ILE A 91 -3.71 13.43 -23.65
C ILE A 91 -2.43 14.14 -24.08
N LYS A 92 -2.50 15.39 -24.57
CA LYS A 92 -1.33 16.09 -25.14
C LYS A 92 -0.14 16.17 -24.19
N ASN A 93 -0.40 16.34 -22.89
CA ASN A 93 0.62 16.48 -21.86
C ASN A 93 0.98 15.15 -21.16
N ASP A 94 0.33 14.04 -21.53
CA ASP A 94 0.67 12.74 -20.95
C ASP A 94 2.08 12.34 -21.36
N LYS A 95 2.90 11.98 -20.36
CA LYS A 95 4.21 11.38 -20.59
C LYS A 95 4.02 9.90 -20.87
N THR A 96 4.35 9.48 -22.09
CA THR A 96 4.15 8.12 -22.60
C THR A 96 5.43 7.51 -23.18
N VAL A 97 6.54 8.26 -23.14
CA VAL A 97 7.85 7.88 -23.68
C VAL A 97 8.94 8.06 -22.63
N GLY A 98 9.77 7.03 -22.45
CA GLY A 98 10.94 7.12 -21.57
C GLY A 98 10.55 7.26 -20.09
N VAL A 99 11.30 8.08 -19.34
CA VAL A 99 11.04 8.34 -17.92
C VAL A 99 9.80 9.21 -17.77
N ILE A 100 8.76 8.67 -17.12
CA ILE A 100 7.48 9.34 -16.91
C ILE A 100 7.34 9.90 -15.50
N SER A 101 8.03 9.30 -14.52
CA SER A 101 8.09 9.75 -13.14
C SER A 101 9.46 9.45 -12.53
N GLU A 102 10.00 10.37 -11.74
CA GLU A 102 11.22 10.16 -10.95
C GLU A 102 11.03 10.80 -9.57
N ASP A 103 11.09 9.96 -8.53
CA ASP A 103 11.10 10.38 -7.13
C ASP A 103 12.51 10.17 -6.57
N SER A 104 13.28 11.26 -6.48
CA SER A 104 14.67 11.23 -6.04
C SER A 104 14.83 10.83 -4.57
N VAL A 105 13.81 11.06 -3.74
CA VAL A 105 13.82 10.74 -2.29
C VAL A 105 13.52 9.26 -2.09
N LYS A 106 12.48 8.73 -2.75
CA LYS A 106 12.18 7.29 -2.74
C LYS A 106 13.15 6.48 -3.60
N GLN A 107 13.90 7.14 -4.48
CA GLN A 107 14.80 6.55 -5.46
C GLN A 107 14.09 5.56 -6.39
N ILE A 108 12.92 5.97 -6.86
CA ILE A 108 12.06 5.21 -7.78
C ILE A 108 11.93 6.00 -9.09
N ILE A 109 12.19 5.33 -10.21
CA ILE A 109 11.98 5.86 -11.55
C ILE A 109 10.96 4.97 -12.26
N GLU A 110 9.97 5.57 -12.89
CA GLU A 110 8.97 4.89 -13.71
C GLU A 110 9.22 5.19 -15.18
N ILE A 111 9.28 4.14 -16.00
CA ILE A 111 9.56 4.22 -17.43
C ILE A 111 8.39 3.62 -18.21
N ALA A 112 7.85 4.37 -19.18
CA ALA A 112 6.76 3.91 -20.03
C ALA A 112 7.27 3.09 -21.23
N ASP A 113 6.62 1.96 -21.47
CA ASP A 113 6.83 1.09 -22.62
C ASP A 113 5.48 0.76 -23.29
N PRO A 114 5.35 0.79 -24.63
CA PRO A 114 4.11 0.37 -25.30
C PRO A 114 3.70 -1.05 -24.90
N VAL A 115 2.39 -1.29 -24.78
CA VAL A 115 1.85 -2.65 -24.53
C VAL A 115 2.06 -3.59 -25.71
N GLY A 116 2.05 -3.09 -26.94
CA GLY A 116 2.23 -3.87 -28.17
C GLY A 116 1.19 -3.54 -29.24
N VAL A 117 0.86 -4.51 -30.09
CA VAL A 117 -0.22 -4.33 -31.08
C VAL A 117 -1.58 -4.43 -30.39
N VAL A 118 -2.43 -3.42 -30.60
CA VAL A 118 -3.78 -3.32 -30.02
C VAL A 118 -4.82 -3.86 -31.00
N CYS A 119 -5.74 -4.69 -30.52
CA CYS A 119 -6.96 -5.05 -31.25
C CYS A 119 -8.10 -4.10 -30.86
N GLY A 120 -8.58 -3.29 -31.81
CA GLY A 120 -9.66 -2.33 -31.59
C GLY A 120 -11.00 -2.85 -32.12
N VAL A 121 -11.92 -3.23 -31.23
CA VAL A 121 -13.30 -3.59 -31.63
C VAL A 121 -14.22 -2.38 -31.52
N THR A 122 -15.01 -2.08 -32.54
CA THR A 122 -15.89 -0.90 -32.56
C THR A 122 -17.37 -1.24 -32.72
N PRO A 123 -18.28 -0.42 -32.16
CA PRO A 123 -19.72 -0.64 -32.28
C PRO A 123 -20.29 0.07 -33.51
N THR A 124 -21.48 -0.34 -33.94
CA THR A 124 -22.23 0.33 -35.01
C THR A 124 -22.85 1.68 -34.59
N THR A 125 -22.93 1.97 -33.29
CA THR A 125 -23.54 3.21 -32.76
C THR A 125 -22.60 4.41 -32.84
N ASN A 126 -21.31 4.19 -32.57
CA ASN A 126 -20.25 5.20 -32.52
C ASN A 126 -19.08 4.86 -33.47
N PRO A 127 -19.33 4.50 -34.74
CA PRO A 127 -18.33 3.83 -35.58
C PRO A 127 -17.09 4.69 -35.84
N THR A 128 -17.29 5.90 -36.34
CA THR A 128 -16.21 6.84 -36.71
C THR A 128 -15.52 7.41 -35.48
N SER A 129 -16.30 7.91 -34.51
CA SER A 129 -15.78 8.55 -33.31
C SER A 129 -14.97 7.59 -32.44
N THR A 130 -15.42 6.35 -32.23
CA THR A 130 -14.64 5.34 -31.47
C THR A 130 -13.37 4.94 -32.20
N THR A 131 -13.38 4.91 -33.54
CA THR A 131 -12.19 4.63 -34.35
C THR A 131 -11.14 5.72 -34.18
N ILE A 132 -11.53 7.01 -34.28
CA ILE A 132 -10.65 8.16 -34.07
C ILE A 132 -10.05 8.12 -32.67
N PHE A 133 -10.90 8.02 -31.65
CA PHE A 133 -10.49 7.98 -30.25
C PHE A 133 -9.45 6.87 -29.98
N LYS A 134 -9.75 5.62 -30.38
CA LYS A 134 -8.85 4.47 -30.14
C LYS A 134 -7.53 4.60 -30.88
N ALA A 135 -7.55 5.10 -32.12
CA ALA A 135 -6.32 5.31 -32.88
C ALA A 135 -5.43 6.36 -32.18
N MET A 136 -6.01 7.50 -31.76
CA MET A 136 -5.24 8.56 -31.10
C MET A 136 -4.58 8.09 -29.80
N ILE A 137 -5.32 7.43 -28.89
CA ILE A 137 -4.76 6.98 -27.61
C ILE A 137 -3.73 5.84 -27.79
N SER A 138 -3.90 5.01 -28.83
CA SER A 138 -2.95 3.93 -29.17
C SER A 138 -1.64 4.50 -29.72
N ILE A 139 -1.72 5.45 -30.66
CA ILE A 139 -0.54 6.07 -31.25
C ILE A 139 0.19 6.97 -30.23
N LYS A 140 -0.54 7.69 -29.35
CA LYS A 140 0.05 8.46 -28.23
C LYS A 140 0.91 7.60 -27.31
N THR A 141 0.66 6.29 -27.26
CA THR A 141 1.43 5.34 -26.46
C THR A 141 2.39 4.47 -27.26
N ARG A 142 2.64 4.82 -28.53
CA ARG A 142 3.52 4.11 -29.47
C ARG A 142 3.04 2.69 -29.82
N ASN A 143 1.74 2.44 -29.72
CA ASN A 143 1.12 1.16 -30.06
C ASN A 143 0.45 1.24 -31.44
N PRO A 144 0.81 0.37 -32.40
CA PRO A 144 0.00 0.15 -33.58
C PRO A 144 -1.34 -0.49 -33.22
N ILE A 145 -2.38 -0.17 -33.98
CA ILE A 145 -3.73 -0.69 -33.76
C ILE A 145 -4.30 -1.34 -35.02
N ILE A 146 -4.96 -2.49 -34.84
CA ILE A 146 -5.68 -3.21 -35.88
C ILE A 146 -7.15 -3.26 -35.48
N PHE A 147 -8.02 -2.73 -36.33
CA PHE A 147 -9.45 -2.66 -36.04
C PHE A 147 -10.23 -3.85 -36.60
N ALA A 148 -11.18 -4.33 -35.80
CA ALA A 148 -12.29 -5.17 -36.21
C ALA A 148 -13.58 -4.35 -36.11
N PHE A 149 -14.06 -3.86 -37.25
CA PHE A 149 -15.27 -3.02 -37.29
C PHE A 149 -16.54 -3.87 -37.34
N HIS A 150 -17.65 -3.29 -36.88
CA HIS A 150 -18.95 -3.92 -37.02
C HIS A 150 -19.37 -3.97 -38.50
N PRO A 151 -19.91 -5.08 -39.03
CA PRO A 151 -20.25 -5.22 -40.45
C PRO A 151 -21.19 -4.12 -41.00
N SER A 152 -22.16 -3.67 -40.18
CA SER A 152 -23.09 -2.59 -40.53
C SER A 152 -22.50 -1.18 -40.55
N ALA A 153 -21.21 -1.02 -40.22
CA ALA A 153 -20.53 0.27 -40.16
C ALA A 153 -19.08 0.19 -40.68
N GLN A 154 -18.81 -0.76 -41.58
CA GLN A 154 -17.47 -1.08 -42.06
C GLN A 154 -16.85 0.09 -42.82
N LYS A 155 -17.60 0.69 -43.77
CA LYS A 155 -17.05 1.69 -44.70
C LYS A 155 -16.75 3.00 -43.99
N CYS A 156 -17.67 3.50 -43.16
CA CYS A 156 -17.46 4.74 -42.41
C CYS A 156 -16.32 4.60 -41.39
N SER A 157 -16.22 3.45 -40.71
CA SER A 157 -15.12 3.20 -39.75
C SER A 157 -13.77 3.09 -40.46
N ALA A 158 -13.72 2.38 -41.59
CA ALA A 158 -12.50 2.28 -42.41
C ALA A 158 -12.08 3.66 -42.96
N GLU A 159 -13.02 4.53 -43.33
CA GLU A 159 -12.72 5.92 -43.71
C GLU A 159 -12.15 6.74 -42.54
N ALA A 160 -12.74 6.64 -41.35
CA ALA A 160 -12.18 7.29 -40.17
C ALA A 160 -10.76 6.80 -39.86
N ALA A 161 -10.51 5.49 -39.94
CA ALA A 161 -9.17 4.92 -39.75
C ALA A 161 -8.17 5.39 -40.82
N ARG A 162 -8.59 5.46 -42.08
CA ARG A 162 -7.77 5.98 -43.18
C ARG A 162 -7.38 7.43 -42.98
N VAL A 163 -8.33 8.30 -42.62
CA VAL A 163 -8.08 9.73 -42.36
C VAL A 163 -6.99 9.92 -41.30
N VAL A 164 -7.11 9.24 -40.16
CA VAL A 164 -6.12 9.38 -39.08
C VAL A 164 -4.80 8.67 -39.40
N ARG A 165 -4.83 7.53 -40.09
CA ARG A 165 -3.63 6.80 -40.51
C ARG A 165 -2.80 7.64 -41.48
N ASP A 166 -3.43 8.20 -42.52
CA ASP A 166 -2.72 8.93 -43.56
C ASP A 166 -2.11 10.22 -43.00
N ALA A 167 -2.81 10.89 -42.07
CA ALA A 167 -2.26 12.00 -41.30
C ALA A 167 -1.08 11.58 -40.42
N ALA A 168 -1.16 10.43 -39.74
CA ALA A 168 -0.06 9.90 -38.94
C ALA A 168 1.17 9.60 -39.80
N ILE A 169 1.00 8.96 -40.96
CA ILE A 169 2.07 8.66 -41.92
C ILE A 169 2.71 9.94 -42.44
N ALA A 170 1.91 10.93 -42.84
CA ALA A 170 2.41 12.23 -43.28
C ALA A 170 3.22 12.95 -42.19
N ALA A 171 2.86 12.75 -40.92
CA ALA A 171 3.60 13.25 -39.76
C ALA A 171 4.82 12.39 -39.37
N GLY A 172 5.05 11.27 -40.08
CA GLY A 172 6.21 10.39 -39.95
C GLY A 172 6.01 9.14 -39.10
N ALA A 173 4.77 8.65 -38.94
CA ALA A 173 4.50 7.31 -38.43
C ALA A 173 4.72 6.24 -39.52
N PRO A 174 4.94 4.96 -39.15
CA PRO A 174 5.03 3.86 -40.11
C PRO A 174 3.72 3.61 -40.85
N GLU A 175 3.80 3.09 -42.08
CA GLU A 175 2.65 2.84 -42.96
C GLU A 175 1.54 2.00 -42.29
N ASN A 176 1.94 1.00 -41.50
CA ASN A 176 1.03 0.03 -40.88
C ASN A 176 0.71 0.35 -39.41
N CYS A 177 0.85 1.61 -38.97
CA CYS A 177 0.55 2.03 -37.60
C CYS A 177 -0.94 1.94 -37.24
N VAL A 178 -1.83 2.08 -38.22
CA VAL A 178 -3.28 1.89 -38.09
C VAL A 178 -3.76 1.01 -39.24
N GLN A 179 -4.38 -0.12 -38.91
CA GLN A 179 -4.85 -1.13 -39.87
C GLN A 179 -6.29 -1.58 -39.52
N TRP A 180 -6.95 -2.31 -40.41
CA TRP A 180 -8.26 -2.91 -40.15
C TRP A 180 -8.49 -4.16 -41.00
N ILE A 181 -9.47 -4.96 -40.60
CA ILE A 181 -9.97 -6.10 -41.38
C ILE A 181 -10.86 -5.57 -42.51
N GLU A 182 -10.52 -5.83 -43.78
CA GLU A 182 -11.28 -5.33 -44.94
C GLU A 182 -12.65 -6.01 -45.09
N GLU A 183 -12.71 -7.32 -44.89
CA GLU A 183 -13.95 -8.13 -44.95
C GLU A 183 -14.34 -8.60 -43.54
N PRO A 184 -15.25 -7.91 -42.83
CA PRO A 184 -15.55 -8.21 -41.44
C PRO A 184 -16.34 -9.51 -41.30
N SER A 185 -15.86 -10.41 -40.44
CA SER A 185 -16.55 -11.64 -40.06
C SER A 185 -16.31 -11.98 -38.59
N LEU A 186 -17.17 -12.84 -38.02
CA LEU A 186 -16.95 -13.35 -36.66
C LEU A 186 -15.65 -14.14 -36.56
N GLU A 187 -15.32 -14.91 -37.59
CA GLU A 187 -14.07 -15.66 -37.68
C GLU A 187 -12.86 -14.72 -37.68
N ALA A 188 -12.88 -13.65 -38.49
CA ALA A 188 -11.78 -12.68 -38.56
C ALA A 188 -11.60 -11.91 -37.25
N THR A 189 -12.70 -11.50 -36.62
CA THR A 189 -12.67 -10.79 -35.32
C THR A 189 -12.11 -11.68 -34.22
N ASN A 190 -12.58 -12.93 -34.13
CA ASN A 190 -12.05 -13.90 -33.16
C ASN A 190 -10.60 -14.26 -33.45
N GLY A 191 -10.22 -14.40 -34.72
CA GLY A 191 -8.85 -14.61 -35.15
C GLY A 191 -7.93 -13.50 -34.66
N LEU A 192 -8.31 -12.23 -34.90
CA LEU A 192 -7.51 -11.08 -34.46
C LEU A 192 -7.40 -11.00 -32.93
N MET A 193 -8.51 -11.15 -32.20
CA MET A 193 -8.49 -11.12 -30.74
C MET A 193 -7.57 -12.20 -30.14
N ASN A 194 -7.58 -13.41 -30.70
CA ASN A 194 -6.79 -14.54 -30.19
C ASN A 194 -5.37 -14.61 -30.75
N HIS A 195 -5.03 -13.87 -31.80
CA HIS A 195 -3.72 -13.96 -32.47
C HIS A 195 -2.52 -13.66 -31.56
N GLU A 196 -1.51 -14.53 -31.46
CA GLU A 196 -0.41 -14.41 -30.48
C GLU A 196 0.33 -13.06 -30.53
N GLY A 197 0.50 -12.48 -31.72
CA GLY A 197 1.13 -11.16 -31.89
C GLY A 197 0.30 -9.93 -31.50
N VAL A 198 -0.92 -10.11 -30.97
CA VAL A 198 -1.77 -9.03 -30.39
C VAL A 198 -1.62 -9.03 -28.88
N ALA A 199 -1.30 -7.87 -28.31
CA ALA A 199 -1.00 -7.73 -26.89
C ALA A 199 -2.24 -7.46 -26.00
N ILE A 200 -3.20 -6.69 -26.51
CA ILE A 200 -4.37 -6.26 -25.75
C ILE A 200 -5.59 -6.06 -26.64
N VAL A 201 -6.79 -6.31 -26.11
CA VAL A 201 -8.07 -6.07 -26.80
C VAL A 201 -8.81 -4.88 -26.17
N LEU A 202 -9.08 -3.85 -26.98
CA LEU A 202 -10.01 -2.77 -26.63
C LEU A 202 -11.41 -3.12 -27.14
N ALA A 203 -12.25 -3.68 -26.28
CA ALA A 203 -13.55 -4.22 -26.65
C ALA A 203 -14.69 -3.23 -26.36
N THR A 204 -15.10 -2.46 -27.37
CA THR A 204 -16.28 -1.59 -27.30
C THR A 204 -17.41 -2.19 -28.13
N GLY A 205 -18.35 -2.86 -27.48
CA GLY A 205 -19.46 -3.54 -28.12
C GLY A 205 -20.38 -4.19 -27.10
N GLY A 206 -21.35 -4.98 -27.56
CA GLY A 206 -22.29 -5.66 -26.67
C GLY A 206 -21.62 -6.69 -25.76
N ALA A 207 -22.34 -7.09 -24.70
CA ALA A 207 -21.83 -8.00 -23.66
C ALA A 207 -21.20 -9.31 -24.18
N GLY A 208 -21.74 -9.88 -25.27
CA GLY A 208 -21.18 -11.08 -25.89
C GLY A 208 -19.77 -10.88 -26.46
N MET A 209 -19.52 -9.73 -27.10
CA MET A 209 -18.20 -9.37 -27.65
C MET A 209 -17.20 -9.09 -26.53
N VAL A 210 -17.62 -8.38 -25.49
CA VAL A 210 -16.77 -8.11 -24.32
C VAL A 210 -16.40 -9.41 -23.62
N LYS A 211 -17.35 -10.32 -23.42
CA LYS A 211 -17.08 -11.66 -22.87
C LYS A 211 -16.06 -12.43 -23.72
N ALA A 212 -16.18 -12.37 -25.05
CA ALA A 212 -15.21 -13.00 -25.95
C ALA A 212 -13.80 -12.41 -25.77
N ALA A 213 -13.67 -11.09 -25.68
CA ALA A 213 -12.39 -10.42 -25.45
C ALA A 213 -11.71 -10.85 -24.14
N TYR A 214 -12.46 -10.93 -23.03
CA TYR A 214 -11.93 -11.44 -21.74
C TYR A 214 -11.66 -12.96 -21.73
N SER A 215 -12.14 -13.70 -22.74
CA SER A 215 -11.92 -15.15 -22.86
C SER A 215 -10.67 -15.50 -23.70
N THR A 216 -9.94 -14.50 -24.20
CA THR A 216 -8.76 -14.68 -25.06
C THR A 216 -7.49 -15.12 -24.30
N GLY A 217 -7.50 -15.06 -22.97
CA GLY A 217 -6.30 -15.24 -22.13
C GLY A 217 -5.36 -14.03 -22.13
N LYS A 218 -5.74 -12.93 -22.77
CA LYS A 218 -4.96 -11.68 -22.84
C LYS A 218 -5.59 -10.57 -22.01
N PRO A 219 -4.83 -9.52 -21.67
CA PRO A 219 -5.42 -8.28 -21.18
C PRO A 219 -6.50 -7.79 -22.14
N ALA A 220 -7.64 -7.38 -21.59
CA ALA A 220 -8.72 -6.75 -22.32
C ALA A 220 -9.24 -5.56 -21.52
N LEU A 221 -9.55 -4.48 -22.23
CA LEU A 221 -10.27 -3.32 -21.71
C LEU A 221 -11.65 -3.30 -22.38
N GLY A 222 -12.61 -3.85 -21.65
CA GLY A 222 -14.00 -3.95 -22.09
C GLY A 222 -14.90 -2.86 -21.51
N VAL A 223 -16.11 -2.82 -22.02
CA VAL A 223 -17.22 -1.99 -21.55
C VAL A 223 -18.38 -2.88 -21.07
N GLY A 224 -19.42 -2.27 -20.52
CA GLY A 224 -20.70 -2.93 -20.24
C GLY A 224 -21.87 -2.22 -20.94
N PRO A 225 -23.07 -2.83 -20.98
CA PRO A 225 -24.29 -2.13 -21.32
C PRO A 225 -24.62 -1.03 -20.30
N GLY A 226 -25.35 0.01 -20.73
CA GLY A 226 -25.74 1.12 -19.87
C GLY A 226 -27.25 1.16 -19.66
N ASN A 227 -27.70 0.83 -18.45
CA ASN A 227 -29.10 1.01 -18.04
C ASN A 227 -29.24 2.16 -17.02
N THR A 228 -28.81 3.35 -17.41
CA THR A 228 -28.64 4.51 -16.52
C THR A 228 -29.96 4.98 -15.89
N PRO A 229 -30.14 4.89 -14.56
CA PRO A 229 -31.21 5.57 -13.86
C PRO A 229 -30.83 7.05 -13.62
N SER A 230 -31.83 7.92 -13.64
CA SER A 230 -31.70 9.33 -13.27
C SER A 230 -32.73 9.71 -12.22
N TYR A 231 -32.30 9.98 -10.99
CA TYR A 231 -33.18 10.34 -9.89
C TYR A 231 -33.30 11.87 -9.77
N ILE A 232 -34.52 12.41 -9.86
CA ILE A 232 -34.85 13.80 -9.59
C ILE A 232 -35.46 13.86 -8.19
N GLU A 233 -34.64 14.25 -7.21
CA GLU A 233 -35.07 14.48 -5.83
C GLU A 233 -35.75 15.85 -5.72
N LYS A 234 -36.68 16.00 -4.77
CA LYS A 234 -37.54 17.19 -4.62
C LYS A 234 -36.81 18.54 -4.51
N SER A 235 -35.53 18.57 -4.15
CA SER A 235 -34.71 19.81 -4.09
C SER A 235 -34.11 20.21 -5.44
N ALA A 236 -34.21 19.36 -6.46
CA ALA A 236 -33.60 19.57 -7.77
C ALA A 236 -34.08 20.85 -8.47
N GLN A 237 -33.18 21.45 -9.26
CA GLN A 237 -33.53 22.47 -10.23
C GLN A 237 -34.26 21.84 -11.42
N ILE A 238 -35.59 21.73 -11.33
CA ILE A 238 -36.44 20.94 -12.26
C ILE A 238 -36.19 21.28 -13.73
N LYS A 239 -36.13 22.58 -14.09
CA LYS A 239 -35.89 23.00 -15.48
C LYS A 239 -34.53 22.57 -16.00
N ARG A 240 -33.49 22.62 -15.15
CA ARG A 240 -32.15 22.14 -15.50
C ARG A 240 -32.18 20.62 -15.67
N ALA A 241 -32.76 19.89 -14.71
CA ALA A 241 -32.86 18.44 -14.76
C ALA A 241 -33.58 17.97 -16.04
N VAL A 242 -34.76 18.53 -16.35
CA VAL A 242 -35.51 18.19 -17.57
C VAL A 242 -34.72 18.54 -18.83
N ASN A 243 -34.08 19.70 -18.88
CA ASN A 243 -33.22 20.07 -20.01
C ASN A 243 -32.07 19.06 -20.19
N ASP A 244 -31.39 18.68 -19.11
CA ASP A 244 -30.28 17.74 -19.12
C ASP A 244 -30.72 16.36 -19.67
N LEU A 245 -31.84 15.83 -19.18
CA LEU A 245 -32.39 14.57 -19.70
C LEU A 245 -32.78 14.68 -21.18
N ILE A 246 -33.35 15.80 -21.62
CA ILE A 246 -33.69 16.00 -23.04
C ILE A 246 -32.42 16.05 -23.89
N VAL A 247 -31.43 16.86 -23.50
CA VAL A 247 -30.14 16.99 -24.19
C VAL A 247 -29.46 15.63 -24.32
N SER A 248 -29.37 14.88 -23.22
CA SER A 248 -28.72 13.58 -23.20
C SER A 248 -29.47 12.53 -24.04
N LYS A 249 -30.78 12.39 -23.81
CA LYS A 249 -31.57 11.30 -24.38
C LYS A 249 -31.91 11.49 -25.86
N SER A 250 -31.99 12.74 -26.33
CA SER A 250 -32.20 13.03 -27.76
C SER A 250 -30.92 13.04 -28.58
N PHE A 251 -29.75 13.21 -27.95
CA PHE A 251 -28.46 13.27 -28.65
C PHE A 251 -28.14 11.98 -29.40
N ASP A 252 -27.94 12.11 -30.71
CA ASP A 252 -27.76 11.03 -31.68
C ASP A 252 -28.86 9.96 -31.54
N ASN A 253 -30.09 10.40 -31.28
CA ASN A 253 -31.25 9.56 -30.96
C ASN A 253 -30.99 8.56 -29.82
N GLY A 254 -30.30 8.99 -28.75
CA GLY A 254 -30.14 8.20 -27.52
C GLY A 254 -29.19 7.00 -27.66
N MET A 255 -28.26 7.03 -28.62
CA MET A 255 -27.34 5.92 -28.89
C MET A 255 -26.07 5.88 -28.02
N ILE A 256 -25.84 6.89 -27.18
CA ILE A 256 -24.76 6.85 -26.19
C ILE A 256 -25.18 5.93 -25.05
N CYS A 257 -24.36 4.93 -24.71
CA CYS A 257 -24.66 3.95 -23.67
C CYS A 257 -24.86 4.57 -22.28
N ALA A 258 -24.20 5.69 -21.99
CA ALA A 258 -24.41 6.42 -20.74
C ALA A 258 -25.78 7.13 -20.66
N SER A 259 -26.50 7.32 -21.78
CA SER A 259 -27.78 8.04 -21.78
C SER A 259 -28.83 7.40 -20.86
N GLU A 260 -29.68 8.24 -20.29
CA GLU A 260 -30.72 7.86 -19.34
C GLU A 260 -31.68 6.84 -19.97
N GLN A 261 -32.04 5.83 -19.18
CA GLN A 261 -33.02 4.82 -19.57
C GLN A 261 -34.31 4.96 -18.76
N ALA A 262 -34.24 5.52 -17.55
CA ALA A 262 -35.42 6.01 -16.85
C ALA A 262 -35.11 7.25 -16.02
N VAL A 263 -36.16 8.01 -15.75
CA VAL A 263 -36.20 9.07 -14.77
C VAL A 263 -37.08 8.64 -13.59
N ILE A 264 -36.50 8.63 -12.40
CA ILE A 264 -37.19 8.37 -11.14
C ILE A 264 -37.43 9.74 -10.51
N VAL A 265 -38.66 10.04 -10.10
CA VAL A 265 -39.01 11.39 -9.63
C VAL A 265 -39.79 11.32 -8.33
N ASP A 266 -39.38 12.11 -7.34
CA ASP A 266 -40.11 12.25 -6.08
C ASP A 266 -41.55 12.70 -6.33
N LYS A 267 -42.51 12.08 -5.62
CA LYS A 267 -43.94 12.38 -5.75
C LYS A 267 -44.27 13.87 -5.59
N GLU A 268 -43.48 14.62 -4.80
CA GLU A 268 -43.64 16.04 -4.52
C GLU A 268 -43.49 16.90 -5.78
N VAL A 269 -42.60 16.50 -6.70
CA VAL A 269 -42.24 17.28 -7.91
C VAL A 269 -42.63 16.57 -9.21
N TYR A 270 -43.24 15.38 -9.13
CA TYR A 270 -43.58 14.54 -10.28
C TYR A 270 -44.41 15.27 -11.35
N GLU A 271 -45.49 15.95 -10.95
CA GLU A 271 -46.38 16.65 -11.89
C GLU A 271 -45.70 17.89 -12.50
N GLU A 272 -44.82 18.57 -11.76
CA GLU A 272 -44.05 19.71 -12.26
C GLU A 272 -43.01 19.26 -13.30
N VAL A 273 -42.29 18.17 -13.02
CA VAL A 273 -41.34 17.56 -13.96
C VAL A 273 -42.07 17.10 -15.24
N LYS A 274 -43.24 16.47 -15.10
CA LYS A 274 -44.08 16.03 -16.23
C LYS A 274 -44.50 17.22 -17.10
N ALA A 275 -45.02 18.28 -16.49
CA ALA A 275 -45.44 19.49 -17.20
C ALA A 275 -44.26 20.16 -17.94
N GLU A 276 -43.07 20.20 -17.33
CA GLU A 276 -41.88 20.75 -17.97
C GLU A 276 -41.43 19.88 -19.16
N PHE A 277 -41.48 18.55 -19.08
CA PHE A 277 -41.23 17.69 -20.24
C PHE A 277 -42.20 17.95 -21.39
N GLU A 278 -43.50 18.04 -21.11
CA GLU A 278 -44.54 18.34 -22.12
C GLU A 278 -44.31 19.69 -22.79
N ALA A 279 -43.85 20.70 -22.03
CA ALA A 279 -43.51 22.03 -22.57
C ALA A 279 -42.38 21.99 -23.62
N HIS A 280 -41.55 20.94 -23.62
CA HIS A 280 -40.42 20.77 -24.55
C HIS A 280 -40.66 19.72 -25.65
N GLN A 281 -41.92 19.44 -25.97
CA GLN A 281 -42.34 18.48 -27.02
C GLN A 281 -41.92 17.03 -26.73
N VAL A 282 -41.95 16.64 -25.46
CA VAL A 282 -41.87 15.23 -25.04
C VAL A 282 -43.27 14.66 -24.95
N TYR A 283 -43.49 13.49 -25.54
CA TYR A 283 -44.81 12.86 -25.56
C TYR A 283 -44.90 11.77 -24.49
N PHE A 284 -45.86 11.93 -23.57
CA PHE A 284 -46.23 10.89 -22.61
C PHE A 284 -47.16 9.87 -23.28
N VAL A 285 -46.70 8.62 -23.32
CA VAL A 285 -47.41 7.51 -23.96
C VAL A 285 -48.65 7.16 -23.15
N LYS A 286 -49.80 7.09 -23.81
CA LYS A 286 -51.06 6.81 -23.12
C LYS A 286 -51.09 5.36 -22.62
N PRO A 287 -51.83 5.06 -21.53
CA PRO A 287 -51.91 3.70 -20.98
C PRO A 287 -52.33 2.62 -22.00
N ASN A 288 -53.22 2.97 -22.94
CA ASN A 288 -53.67 2.05 -24.00
C ASN A 288 -52.68 1.91 -25.18
N GLU A 289 -51.63 2.73 -25.22
CA GLU A 289 -50.56 2.72 -26.23
C GLU A 289 -49.30 1.98 -25.73
N LEU A 290 -49.14 1.84 -24.40
CA LEU A 290 -47.93 1.32 -23.76
C LEU A 290 -47.50 -0.07 -24.29
N SER A 291 -48.42 -1.03 -24.35
CA SER A 291 -48.11 -2.39 -24.85
C SER A 291 -47.66 -2.39 -26.32
N LYS A 292 -48.12 -1.44 -27.13
CA LYS A 292 -47.68 -1.31 -28.52
C LYS A 292 -46.25 -0.79 -28.59
N LEU A 293 -45.94 0.24 -27.80
CA LEU A 293 -44.58 0.78 -27.72
C LEU A 293 -43.61 -0.30 -27.23
N GLU A 294 -43.97 -1.02 -26.18
CA GLU A 294 -43.14 -2.07 -25.58
C GLU A 294 -42.74 -3.15 -26.61
N LYS A 295 -43.72 -3.69 -27.35
CA LYS A 295 -43.49 -4.70 -28.40
C LYS A 295 -42.63 -4.20 -29.55
N THR A 296 -42.67 -2.90 -29.85
CA THR A 296 -41.85 -2.29 -30.90
C THR A 296 -40.42 -2.08 -30.42
N VAL A 297 -40.22 -1.62 -29.18
CA VAL A 297 -38.92 -1.22 -28.61
C VAL A 297 -38.12 -2.42 -28.09
N MET A 298 -38.78 -3.43 -27.53
CA MET A 298 -38.14 -4.57 -26.86
C MET A 298 -38.27 -5.86 -27.67
N ASN A 299 -37.21 -6.66 -27.69
CA ASN A 299 -37.27 -8.03 -28.19
C ASN A 299 -37.55 -8.99 -27.02
N GLU A 300 -38.79 -9.48 -26.93
CA GLU A 300 -39.25 -10.35 -25.83
C GLU A 300 -38.40 -11.62 -25.68
N THR A 301 -37.95 -12.23 -26.80
CA THR A 301 -37.17 -13.47 -26.77
C THR A 301 -35.75 -13.27 -26.24
N LYS A 302 -35.12 -12.15 -26.58
CA LYS A 302 -33.73 -11.84 -26.18
C LYS A 302 -33.66 -11.03 -24.90
N THR A 303 -34.79 -10.55 -24.38
CA THR A 303 -34.88 -9.65 -23.22
C THR A 303 -33.94 -8.44 -23.37
N ALA A 304 -33.86 -7.91 -24.59
CA ALA A 304 -32.94 -6.84 -24.99
C ALA A 304 -33.64 -5.89 -25.97
N VAL A 305 -33.03 -4.73 -26.23
CA VAL A 305 -33.54 -3.76 -27.22
C VAL A 305 -33.73 -4.41 -28.60
N ASN A 306 -34.81 -4.03 -29.30
CA ASN A 306 -35.01 -4.38 -30.70
C ASN A 306 -34.01 -3.59 -31.58
N ALA A 307 -33.11 -4.29 -32.28
CA ALA A 307 -32.07 -3.64 -33.07
C ALA A 307 -32.61 -2.71 -34.18
N ASN A 308 -33.87 -2.87 -34.59
CA ASN A 308 -34.51 -2.06 -35.64
C ASN A 308 -34.92 -0.65 -35.18
N ILE A 309 -34.95 -0.37 -33.87
CA ILE A 309 -35.31 0.95 -33.34
C ILE A 309 -34.10 1.76 -32.86
N VAL A 310 -32.92 1.13 -32.78
CA VAL A 310 -31.70 1.74 -32.24
C VAL A 310 -31.30 2.95 -33.09
N GLY A 311 -31.27 4.13 -32.48
CA GLY A 311 -30.93 5.39 -33.15
C GLY A 311 -32.00 5.93 -34.11
N HIS A 312 -33.22 5.41 -34.09
CA HIS A 312 -34.36 6.01 -34.81
C HIS A 312 -34.98 7.14 -34.00
N SER A 313 -35.60 8.10 -34.67
CA SER A 313 -36.28 9.22 -34.00
C SER A 313 -37.54 8.77 -33.26
N ALA A 314 -37.94 9.54 -32.23
CA ALA A 314 -39.17 9.26 -31.48
C ALA A 314 -40.41 9.20 -32.39
N VAL A 315 -40.49 10.06 -33.41
CA VAL A 315 -41.58 10.06 -34.39
C VAL A 315 -41.59 8.77 -35.23
N SER A 316 -40.41 8.28 -35.66
CA SER A 316 -40.32 7.02 -36.41
C SER A 316 -40.75 5.84 -35.56
N ILE A 317 -40.28 5.77 -34.31
CA ILE A 317 -40.62 4.69 -33.38
C ILE A 317 -42.12 4.70 -33.06
N ALA A 318 -42.71 5.88 -32.83
CA ALA A 318 -44.14 6.02 -32.62
C ALA A 318 -44.95 5.52 -33.83
N LYS A 319 -44.52 5.87 -35.05
CA LYS A 319 -45.13 5.38 -36.29
C LYS A 319 -45.07 3.86 -36.39
N ASP A 320 -43.92 3.26 -36.10
CA ASP A 320 -43.73 1.80 -36.12
C ASP A 320 -44.57 1.08 -35.05
N ALA A 321 -44.81 1.74 -33.91
CA ALA A 321 -45.72 1.29 -32.85
C ALA A 321 -47.21 1.56 -33.13
N GLY A 322 -47.55 2.26 -34.22
CA GLY A 322 -48.93 2.66 -34.53
C GLY A 322 -49.50 3.70 -33.56
N ILE A 323 -48.64 4.56 -33.00
CA ILE A 323 -48.96 5.67 -32.09
C ILE A 323 -48.85 6.99 -32.86
N LYS A 324 -49.84 7.88 -32.71
CA LYS A 324 -49.83 9.20 -33.34
C LYS A 324 -49.26 10.23 -32.37
N VAL A 325 -48.12 10.81 -32.71
CA VAL A 325 -47.46 11.88 -31.93
C VAL A 325 -47.32 13.16 -32.77
N PRO A 326 -47.23 14.35 -32.14
CA PRO A 326 -46.96 15.59 -32.85
C PRO A 326 -45.65 15.56 -33.63
N GLU A 327 -45.58 16.33 -34.73
CA GLU A 327 -44.32 16.56 -35.44
C GLU A 327 -43.30 17.26 -34.51
N GLY A 328 -42.02 16.89 -34.64
CA GLY A 328 -40.96 17.42 -33.77
C GLY A 328 -40.92 16.82 -32.37
N THR A 329 -41.72 15.77 -32.07
CA THR A 329 -41.63 15.04 -30.80
C THR A 329 -40.20 14.55 -30.58
N LYS A 330 -39.57 14.95 -29.46
CA LYS A 330 -38.16 14.66 -29.18
C LYS A 330 -37.97 13.30 -28.51
N ILE A 331 -38.81 12.99 -27.52
CA ILE A 331 -38.71 11.79 -26.68
C ILE A 331 -40.11 11.22 -26.45
N LEU A 332 -40.21 9.89 -26.36
CA LEU A 332 -41.40 9.18 -25.87
C LEU A 332 -41.17 8.76 -24.42
N ILE A 333 -42.00 9.24 -23.48
CA ILE A 333 -41.97 8.81 -22.08
C ILE A 333 -43.05 7.77 -21.82
N ALA A 334 -42.65 6.63 -21.25
CA ALA A 334 -43.56 5.61 -20.73
C ALA A 334 -43.59 5.68 -19.20
N GLU A 335 -44.75 5.97 -18.62
CA GLU A 335 -44.95 5.92 -17.17
C GLU A 335 -45.03 4.45 -16.70
N LEU A 336 -44.17 4.05 -15.77
CA LEU A 336 -44.07 2.68 -15.24
C LEU A 336 -44.27 2.67 -13.72
N GLU A 337 -44.82 1.58 -13.20
CA GLU A 337 -45.04 1.39 -11.75
C GLU A 337 -43.79 0.90 -11.01
N GLY A 338 -42.74 0.44 -11.72
CA GLY A 338 -41.49 0.01 -11.13
C GLY A 338 -40.43 -0.41 -12.16
N ALA A 339 -39.32 -0.98 -11.69
CA ALA A 339 -38.23 -1.50 -12.52
C ALA A 339 -38.08 -3.02 -12.32
N GLY A 340 -38.11 -3.80 -13.41
CA GLY A 340 -38.12 -5.26 -13.29
C GLY A 340 -38.26 -5.98 -14.62
N ALA A 341 -38.31 -7.31 -14.55
CA ALA A 341 -38.53 -8.15 -15.74
C ALA A 341 -39.95 -7.98 -16.31
N GLU A 342 -40.91 -7.68 -15.43
CA GLU A 342 -42.30 -7.35 -15.69
C GLU A 342 -42.50 -5.96 -16.31
N TYR A 343 -41.47 -5.11 -16.30
CA TYR A 343 -41.45 -3.81 -16.96
C TYR A 343 -40.36 -3.76 -18.03
N PRO A 344 -40.54 -4.36 -19.22
CA PRO A 344 -39.49 -4.44 -20.25
C PRO A 344 -38.88 -3.09 -20.65
N LEU A 345 -39.68 -2.01 -20.67
CA LEU A 345 -39.21 -0.65 -20.96
C LEU A 345 -38.30 -0.04 -19.86
N SER A 346 -38.12 -0.71 -18.72
CA SER A 346 -37.13 -0.34 -17.68
C SER A 346 -35.69 -0.77 -18.03
N ARG A 347 -35.47 -1.50 -19.13
CA ARG A 347 -34.14 -1.90 -19.63
C ARG A 347 -33.53 -0.85 -20.57
N GLU A 348 -32.31 -1.12 -21.04
CA GLU A 348 -31.62 -0.32 -22.05
C GLU A 348 -32.38 -0.33 -23.40
N LYS A 349 -32.57 0.86 -23.99
CA LYS A 349 -33.39 1.07 -25.20
C LYS A 349 -32.66 1.73 -26.38
N LEU A 350 -31.46 2.31 -26.17
CA LEU A 350 -30.61 2.97 -27.19
C LEU A 350 -31.36 3.77 -28.27
N SER A 351 -32.39 4.50 -27.84
CA SER A 351 -33.35 5.27 -28.64
C SER A 351 -33.93 6.39 -27.78
N PRO A 352 -34.62 7.40 -28.34
CA PRO A 352 -35.27 8.48 -27.58
C PRO A 352 -36.59 8.00 -26.93
N VAL A 353 -36.52 6.88 -26.20
CA VAL A 353 -37.59 6.32 -25.37
C VAL A 353 -37.08 6.28 -23.94
N LEU A 354 -37.83 6.85 -23.00
CA LEU A 354 -37.46 7.00 -21.59
C LEU A 354 -38.57 6.45 -20.70
N ALA A 355 -38.25 5.69 -19.66
CA ALA A 355 -39.22 5.34 -18.63
C ALA A 355 -39.32 6.46 -17.58
N MET A 356 -40.50 6.68 -17.01
CA MET A 356 -40.69 7.61 -15.88
C MET A 356 -41.40 6.90 -14.74
N MET A 357 -40.81 6.93 -13.54
CA MET A 357 -41.30 6.23 -12.35
C MET A 357 -41.49 7.23 -11.20
N LYS A 358 -42.56 7.04 -10.43
CA LYS A 358 -42.88 7.88 -9.26
C LYS A 358 -42.27 7.24 -8.01
N ALA A 359 -41.42 7.98 -7.30
CA ALA A 359 -40.87 7.56 -6.01
C ALA A 359 -41.73 8.11 -4.86
N ASP A 360 -42.10 7.24 -3.92
CA ASP A 360 -42.93 7.62 -2.77
C ASP A 360 -42.16 8.43 -1.72
N ASN A 361 -40.85 8.23 -1.69
CA ASN A 361 -39.88 8.87 -0.82
C ASN A 361 -38.46 8.56 -1.35
N ARG A 362 -37.45 9.18 -0.71
CA ARG A 362 -36.03 9.01 -1.01
C ARG A 362 -35.57 7.55 -1.10
N GLU A 363 -35.94 6.74 -0.12
CA GLU A 363 -35.53 5.33 -0.06
C GLU A 363 -36.08 4.56 -1.27
N HIS A 364 -37.36 4.73 -1.58
CA HIS A 364 -37.98 4.11 -2.76
C HIS A 364 -37.30 4.59 -4.06
N GLY A 365 -36.95 5.88 -4.15
CA GLY A 365 -36.23 6.42 -5.31
C GLY A 365 -34.87 5.75 -5.51
N LEU A 366 -34.11 5.57 -4.43
CA LEU A 366 -32.83 4.86 -4.45
C LEU A 366 -32.99 3.37 -4.82
N GLU A 367 -33.97 2.67 -4.25
CA GLU A 367 -34.25 1.27 -4.57
C GLU A 367 -34.58 1.05 -6.05
N LEU A 368 -35.38 1.92 -6.66
CA LEU A 368 -35.69 1.87 -8.10
C LEU A 368 -34.43 2.05 -8.95
N CYS A 369 -33.53 2.95 -8.55
CA CYS A 369 -32.25 3.14 -9.23
C CYS A 369 -31.37 1.89 -9.15
N GLU A 370 -31.28 1.24 -7.98
CA GLU A 370 -30.54 -0.01 -7.80
C GLU A 370 -31.11 -1.15 -8.65
N GLN A 371 -32.45 -1.27 -8.70
CA GLN A 371 -33.14 -2.27 -9.52
C GLN A 371 -32.79 -2.08 -11.00
N MET A 372 -32.80 -0.84 -11.49
CA MET A 372 -32.41 -0.52 -12.86
C MET A 372 -30.96 -0.91 -13.17
N LEU A 373 -30.02 -0.62 -12.27
CA LEU A 373 -28.62 -1.02 -12.45
C LEU A 373 -28.50 -2.54 -12.53
N LYS A 374 -29.18 -3.29 -11.66
CA LYS A 374 -29.21 -4.77 -11.69
C LYS A 374 -29.79 -5.32 -13.00
N LEU A 375 -30.58 -4.55 -13.74
CA LEU A 375 -31.13 -4.88 -15.06
C LEU A 375 -30.16 -4.57 -16.21
N GLY A 376 -28.85 -4.79 -16.01
CA GLY A 376 -27.84 -4.65 -17.05
C GLY A 376 -27.22 -3.26 -17.18
N GLY A 377 -27.26 -2.45 -16.12
CA GLY A 377 -26.54 -1.18 -16.00
C GLY A 377 -25.39 -1.18 -14.98
N GLU A 378 -25.20 -2.30 -14.24
CA GLU A 378 -24.17 -2.41 -13.21
C GLU A 378 -22.78 -1.98 -13.70
N GLY A 379 -22.18 -1.06 -12.96
CA GLY A 379 -20.87 -0.49 -13.22
C GLY A 379 -20.85 0.67 -14.21
N HIS A 380 -21.92 0.96 -14.95
CA HIS A 380 -21.85 1.93 -16.04
C HIS A 380 -22.01 3.39 -15.58
N THR A 381 -23.25 3.84 -15.34
CA THR A 381 -23.59 5.24 -15.02
C THR A 381 -24.88 5.32 -14.21
N ALA A 382 -24.95 6.25 -13.25
CA ALA A 382 -26.15 6.63 -12.52
C ALA A 382 -26.16 8.15 -12.30
N VAL A 383 -27.34 8.78 -12.35
CA VAL A 383 -27.49 10.24 -12.26
C VAL A 383 -28.40 10.63 -11.11
N LEU A 384 -28.01 11.68 -10.39
CA LEU A 384 -28.82 12.34 -9.37
C LEU A 384 -28.94 13.82 -9.70
N HIS A 385 -30.17 14.33 -9.76
CA HIS A 385 -30.47 15.75 -9.72
C HIS A 385 -30.97 16.08 -8.32
N SER A 386 -30.19 16.85 -7.57
CA SER A 386 -30.47 17.25 -6.18
C SER A 386 -29.55 18.40 -5.76
N GLU A 387 -30.02 19.27 -4.87
CA GLU A 387 -29.22 20.29 -4.19
C GLU A 387 -28.81 19.85 -2.77
N ASP A 388 -29.15 18.62 -2.36
CA ASP A 388 -28.76 17.99 -1.09
C ASP A 388 -27.40 17.28 -1.22
N GLU A 389 -26.33 17.89 -0.68
CA GLU A 389 -24.97 17.36 -0.73
C GLU A 389 -24.78 16.04 0.05
N GLU A 390 -25.54 15.82 1.14
CA GLU A 390 -25.45 14.56 1.89
C GLU A 390 -25.97 13.41 1.02
N LEU A 391 -27.05 13.66 0.27
CA LEU A 391 -27.60 12.70 -0.68
C LEU A 391 -26.65 12.42 -1.84
N HIS A 392 -25.80 13.36 -2.26
CA HIS A 392 -24.80 13.09 -3.31
C HIS A 392 -23.85 11.97 -2.88
N VAL A 393 -23.40 12.00 -1.63
CA VAL A 393 -22.51 10.98 -1.06
C VAL A 393 -23.27 9.67 -0.84
N GLU A 394 -24.47 9.73 -0.27
CA GLU A 394 -25.33 8.55 -0.06
C GLU A 394 -25.60 7.80 -1.38
N PHE A 395 -25.99 8.54 -2.42
CA PHE A 395 -26.24 7.99 -3.76
C PHE A 395 -24.98 7.33 -4.33
N GLY A 396 -23.82 7.96 -4.17
CA GLY A 396 -22.54 7.41 -4.62
C GLY A 396 -22.09 6.16 -3.86
N LEU A 397 -22.39 6.06 -2.56
CA LEU A 397 -22.10 4.87 -1.74
C LEU A 397 -23.02 3.69 -2.09
N ARG A 398 -24.23 3.98 -2.57
CA ARG A 398 -25.28 2.99 -2.78
C ARG A 398 -25.37 2.46 -4.22
N MET A 399 -25.19 3.32 -5.22
CA MET A 399 -25.31 2.92 -6.62
C MET A 399 -24.10 2.11 -7.09
N ASN A 400 -24.33 0.88 -7.54
CA ASN A 400 -23.32 0.07 -8.24
C ASN A 400 -23.05 0.60 -9.66
N ALA A 401 -22.50 1.81 -9.79
CA ALA A 401 -22.12 2.44 -11.05
C ALA A 401 -20.76 3.14 -10.89
N CYS A 402 -19.89 3.08 -11.91
CA CYS A 402 -18.57 3.69 -11.84
C CYS A 402 -18.55 5.18 -12.20
N ARG A 403 -19.66 5.71 -12.73
CA ARG A 403 -19.87 7.13 -13.04
C ARG A 403 -21.12 7.59 -12.34
N ILE A 404 -20.95 8.34 -11.26
CA ILE A 404 -22.02 9.00 -10.53
C ILE A 404 -22.04 10.45 -10.97
N LEU A 405 -23.11 10.86 -11.64
CA LEU A 405 -23.25 12.20 -12.20
C LEU A 405 -24.24 12.98 -11.37
N ILE A 406 -23.85 14.17 -10.93
CA ILE A 406 -24.70 15.07 -10.17
C ILE A 406 -25.08 16.24 -11.08
N ASN A 407 -26.38 16.52 -11.19
CA ASN A 407 -26.91 17.70 -11.89
C ASN A 407 -26.35 17.87 -13.31
N SER A 408 -26.24 16.79 -14.07
CA SER A 408 -25.61 16.76 -15.40
C SER A 408 -26.31 15.77 -16.34
N PRO A 409 -26.32 16.03 -17.66
CA PRO A 409 -26.83 15.10 -18.65
C PRO A 409 -25.98 13.83 -18.73
N ALA A 410 -26.60 12.64 -18.75
CA ALA A 410 -25.86 11.39 -18.61
C ALA A 410 -24.95 11.04 -19.79
N ALA A 411 -25.40 11.26 -21.02
CA ALA A 411 -24.63 10.93 -22.22
C ALA A 411 -23.32 11.72 -22.30
N GLN A 412 -23.40 13.05 -22.14
CA GLN A 412 -22.24 13.96 -22.21
C GLN A 412 -21.44 13.92 -20.90
N GLY A 413 -22.10 13.84 -19.75
CA GLY A 413 -21.44 13.71 -18.46
C GLY A 413 -20.65 12.41 -18.34
N GLY A 414 -21.20 11.29 -18.81
CA GLY A 414 -20.56 9.97 -18.72
C GLY A 414 -19.32 9.80 -19.61
N ILE A 415 -19.31 10.45 -20.79
CA ILE A 415 -18.13 10.43 -21.66
C ILE A 415 -17.01 11.35 -21.17
N GLY A 416 -17.30 12.37 -20.33
CA GLY A 416 -16.33 13.27 -19.71
C GLY A 416 -16.08 14.58 -20.47
N ASP A 417 -15.27 15.48 -19.88
CA ASP A 417 -14.78 16.78 -20.40
C ASP A 417 -15.85 17.88 -20.64
N ILE A 418 -17.03 17.54 -21.16
CA ILE A 418 -18.02 18.55 -21.58
C ILE A 418 -18.75 19.18 -20.38
N TYR A 419 -19.11 18.37 -19.39
CA TYR A 419 -19.86 18.80 -18.18
C TYR A 419 -19.08 18.58 -16.88
N ASN A 420 -17.90 17.97 -16.95
CA ASN A 420 -17.06 17.63 -15.80
C ASN A 420 -15.62 17.35 -16.24
N ASP A 421 -14.71 17.23 -15.27
CA ASP A 421 -13.29 16.95 -15.51
C ASP A 421 -12.95 15.44 -15.56
N MET A 422 -13.94 14.56 -15.79
CA MET A 422 -13.62 13.16 -16.04
C MET A 422 -12.90 13.00 -17.38
N ILE A 423 -12.03 11.99 -17.46
CA ILE A 423 -11.27 11.64 -18.66
C ILE A 423 -12.24 11.48 -19.86
N PRO A 424 -12.09 12.25 -20.95
CA PRO A 424 -12.93 12.10 -22.14
C PRO A 424 -12.67 10.76 -22.82
N SER A 425 -13.73 9.98 -23.06
CA SER A 425 -13.60 8.64 -23.64
C SER A 425 -14.86 8.13 -24.32
N LEU A 426 -14.67 7.23 -25.28
CA LEU A 426 -15.72 6.44 -25.91
C LEU A 426 -15.60 4.93 -25.60
N THR A 427 -14.79 4.59 -24.60
CA THR A 427 -14.68 3.26 -24.00
C THR A 427 -14.84 3.41 -22.49
N LEU A 428 -16.08 3.18 -22.04
CA LEU A 428 -16.51 3.41 -20.67
C LEU A 428 -16.44 2.09 -19.89
N GLY A 429 -15.36 1.90 -19.11
CA GLY A 429 -15.20 0.71 -18.28
C GLY A 429 -16.25 0.63 -17.18
N CYS A 430 -16.78 -0.58 -16.92
CA CYS A 430 -17.81 -0.82 -15.90
C CYS A 430 -17.29 -1.51 -14.62
N GLY A 431 -15.97 -1.62 -14.45
CA GLY A 431 -15.35 -2.21 -13.27
C GLY A 431 -15.78 -3.67 -13.02
N SER A 432 -15.56 -4.16 -11.81
CA SER A 432 -15.92 -5.53 -11.43
C SER A 432 -17.42 -5.79 -11.51
N TYR A 433 -18.26 -4.78 -11.26
CA TYR A 433 -19.72 -4.85 -11.41
C TYR A 433 -20.13 -5.27 -12.83
N GLY A 434 -19.56 -4.63 -13.85
CA GLY A 434 -19.77 -4.98 -15.26
C GLY A 434 -18.83 -6.07 -15.80
N LYS A 435 -18.08 -6.78 -14.94
CA LYS A 435 -17.09 -7.81 -15.31
C LYS A 435 -15.99 -7.26 -16.22
N ASN A 436 -15.47 -6.08 -15.90
CA ASN A 436 -14.39 -5.42 -16.62
C ASN A 436 -13.16 -5.21 -15.72
N SER A 437 -11.98 -5.15 -16.34
CA SER A 437 -10.69 -4.86 -15.71
C SER A 437 -10.49 -3.38 -15.33
N VAL A 438 -11.36 -2.49 -15.83
CA VAL A 438 -11.27 -1.05 -15.64
C VAL A 438 -12.65 -0.46 -15.33
N SER A 439 -12.71 0.45 -14.36
CA SER A 439 -13.92 1.19 -13.95
C SER A 439 -13.94 2.64 -14.44
N LYS A 440 -12.79 3.17 -14.88
CA LYS A 440 -12.65 4.53 -15.38
C LYS A 440 -12.93 4.61 -16.88
N ASN A 441 -13.06 5.84 -17.37
CA ASN A 441 -12.96 6.15 -18.79
C ASN A 441 -11.56 5.77 -19.29
N VAL A 442 -11.48 4.92 -20.31
CA VAL A 442 -10.20 4.45 -20.86
C VAL A 442 -9.52 5.57 -21.62
N THR A 443 -8.21 5.70 -21.48
CA THR A 443 -7.36 6.68 -22.20
C THR A 443 -5.95 6.13 -22.47
N ALA A 444 -5.04 6.97 -22.95
CA ALA A 444 -3.67 6.65 -23.32
C ALA A 444 -2.94 5.89 -22.20
N ILE A 445 -3.02 6.34 -20.94
CA ILE A 445 -2.30 5.69 -19.82
C ILE A 445 -2.64 4.20 -19.62
N ASN A 446 -3.77 3.72 -20.12
CA ASN A 446 -4.15 2.31 -20.04
C ASN A 446 -3.45 1.43 -21.08
N LEU A 447 -2.68 2.04 -21.99
CA LEU A 447 -1.99 1.38 -23.10
C LEU A 447 -0.46 1.44 -22.97
N ILE A 448 0.05 1.63 -21.74
CA ILE A 448 1.48 1.50 -21.43
C ILE A 448 1.71 0.44 -20.35
N ASN A 449 2.87 -0.22 -20.43
CA ASN A 449 3.49 -0.89 -19.30
C ASN A 449 4.39 0.09 -18.56
N THR A 450 4.30 0.11 -17.24
CA THR A 450 5.21 0.89 -16.39
C THR A 450 6.32 0.00 -15.84
N LYS A 451 7.55 0.27 -16.24
CA LYS A 451 8.75 -0.37 -15.67
C LYS A 451 9.23 0.45 -14.48
N THR A 452 9.32 -0.17 -13.30
CA THR A 452 9.80 0.48 -12.08
C THR A 452 11.27 0.16 -11.84
N VAL A 453 12.13 1.19 -11.84
CA VAL A 453 13.54 1.09 -11.50
C VAL A 453 13.74 1.59 -10.07
N THR A 454 14.22 0.73 -9.17
CA THR A 454 14.46 1.04 -7.76
C THR A 454 15.94 0.93 -7.42
N LYS A 455 16.48 1.87 -6.63
CA LYS A 455 17.87 1.80 -6.12
C LYS A 455 17.93 1.14 -4.74
N ARG A 456 19.08 0.55 -4.37
CA ARG A 456 19.32 0.02 -3.02
C ARG A 456 19.22 1.16 -2.01
N ARG A 457 18.29 1.05 -1.07
CA ARG A 457 18.13 1.99 0.04
C ARG A 457 18.76 1.46 1.32
N LYS A 458 19.45 2.33 2.05
CA LYS A 458 19.74 2.10 3.47
C LYS A 458 18.54 2.59 4.26
N ASN A 459 18.05 1.78 5.20
CA ASN A 459 16.97 2.19 6.07
C ASN A 459 17.45 3.36 6.95
N MET A 460 16.62 4.41 7.09
CA MET A 460 16.91 5.49 8.04
C MET A 460 17.07 4.88 9.44
N GLN A 461 18.10 5.26 10.16
CA GLN A 461 18.28 4.93 11.57
C GLN A 461 18.11 6.20 12.40
N TRP A 462 17.87 6.00 13.69
CA TRP A 462 17.76 7.06 14.68
C TRP A 462 18.74 6.80 15.81
N PHE A 463 18.94 7.83 16.61
CA PHE A 463 19.67 7.74 17.85
C PHE A 463 18.77 8.34 18.94
N LYS A 464 17.99 7.49 19.59
CA LYS A 464 17.00 7.88 20.60
C LYS A 464 17.45 7.38 21.98
N LEU A 465 17.47 8.28 22.94
CA LEU A 465 17.87 8.12 24.33
C LEU A 465 16.93 8.95 25.21
N PRO A 466 17.00 8.82 26.56
CA PRO A 466 16.34 9.76 27.44
C PRO A 466 16.73 11.20 27.11
N GLU A 467 15.77 12.12 27.24
CA GLU A 467 16.02 13.54 26.97
C GLU A 467 17.03 14.13 27.96
N LYS A 468 17.07 13.57 29.18
CA LYS A 468 17.94 14.03 30.26
C LYS A 468 18.68 12.87 30.90
N ILE A 469 20.01 12.95 30.89
CA ILE A 469 20.91 11.98 31.52
C ILE A 469 21.79 12.77 32.51
N TYR A 470 21.52 12.63 33.80
CA TYR A 470 22.34 13.23 34.86
C TYR A 470 23.30 12.17 35.40
N PHE A 471 24.57 12.53 35.56
CA PHE A 471 25.61 11.65 36.08
C PHE A 471 26.48 12.43 37.09
N GLU A 472 27.43 11.75 37.73
CA GLU A 472 28.24 12.20 38.88
C GLU A 472 27.58 11.99 40.26
N LEU A 473 28.43 12.00 41.28
CA LEU A 473 28.02 11.88 42.69
C LEU A 473 27.02 12.97 43.07
N ASN A 474 25.91 12.56 43.69
CA ASN A 474 24.78 13.42 44.10
C ASN A 474 23.95 13.99 42.95
N SER A 475 24.03 13.44 41.73
CA SER A 475 23.14 13.79 40.63
C SER A 475 21.65 13.57 40.96
N ILE A 476 21.35 12.74 41.97
CA ILE A 476 19.99 12.59 42.54
C ILE A 476 19.34 13.91 43.00
N GLN A 477 20.13 14.94 43.30
CA GLN A 477 19.65 16.28 43.62
C GLN A 477 18.82 16.92 42.50
N TYR A 478 18.91 16.41 41.26
CA TYR A 478 18.05 16.86 40.18
C TYR A 478 16.55 16.66 40.50
N LEU A 479 16.19 15.66 41.30
CA LEU A 479 14.81 15.47 41.77
C LEU A 479 14.27 16.69 42.52
N GLN A 480 15.11 17.55 43.08
CA GLN A 480 14.67 18.81 43.71
C GLN A 480 14.19 19.86 42.69
N LYS A 481 14.68 19.78 41.45
CA LYS A 481 14.50 20.79 40.40
C LYS A 481 13.60 20.34 39.25
N MET A 482 13.27 19.04 39.18
CA MET A 482 12.40 18.49 38.16
C MET A 482 11.02 19.16 38.17
N GLU A 483 10.54 19.60 37.01
CA GLU A 483 9.22 20.22 36.85
C GLU A 483 8.11 19.14 36.90
N ASN A 484 6.87 19.55 37.21
CA ASN A 484 5.67 18.69 37.20
C ASN A 484 5.78 17.40 38.04
N LEU A 485 6.45 17.47 39.18
CA LEU A 485 6.64 16.35 40.10
C LEU A 485 5.88 16.63 41.41
N GLU A 486 4.68 16.07 41.55
CA GLU A 486 3.80 16.23 42.72
C GLU A 486 3.34 14.89 43.30
N ARG A 487 3.06 13.89 42.44
CA ARG A 487 2.60 12.55 42.81
C ARG A 487 3.56 11.50 42.28
N VAL A 488 4.41 10.99 43.16
CA VAL A 488 5.51 10.08 42.81
C VAL A 488 5.18 8.64 43.19
N PHE A 489 5.27 7.73 42.21
CA PHE A 489 5.22 6.29 42.48
C PHE A 489 6.62 5.70 42.38
N ILE A 490 7.17 5.21 43.49
CA ILE A 490 8.51 4.65 43.56
C ILE A 490 8.43 3.14 43.38
N VAL A 491 9.12 2.60 42.36
CA VAL A 491 9.19 1.16 42.09
C VAL A 491 10.60 0.68 42.40
N CYS A 492 10.73 -0.34 43.25
CA CYS A 492 12.02 -0.92 43.62
C CYS A 492 11.91 -2.38 44.07
N ASP A 493 13.05 -3.04 44.29
CA ASP A 493 13.11 -4.32 45.00
C ASP A 493 13.21 -4.11 46.53
N PRO A 494 12.98 -5.15 47.36
CA PRO A 494 13.03 -5.03 48.81
C PRO A 494 14.40 -4.61 49.35
N GLY A 495 15.47 -4.90 48.62
CA GLY A 495 16.84 -4.52 48.96
C GLY A 495 17.03 -3.00 48.98
N MET A 496 16.42 -2.27 48.04
CA MET A 496 16.53 -0.81 47.96
C MET A 496 15.96 -0.10 49.17
N VAL A 497 14.92 -0.67 49.78
CA VAL A 497 14.37 -0.21 51.06
C VAL A 497 15.32 -0.57 52.21
N LYS A 498 15.79 -1.83 52.25
CA LYS A 498 16.68 -2.34 53.30
C LYS A 498 18.00 -1.58 53.39
N PHE A 499 18.60 -1.18 52.26
CA PHE A 499 19.86 -0.44 52.21
C PHE A 499 19.67 1.08 52.34
N GLY A 500 18.43 1.58 52.47
CA GLY A 500 18.13 3.00 52.64
C GLY A 500 18.23 3.84 51.36
N TYR A 501 18.33 3.21 50.18
CA TYR A 501 18.40 3.94 48.91
C TYR A 501 17.06 4.55 48.50
N ALA A 502 15.95 3.84 48.72
CA ALA A 502 14.62 4.42 48.57
C ALA A 502 14.42 5.63 49.50
N GLN A 503 14.99 5.59 50.71
CA GLN A 503 14.92 6.72 51.64
C GLN A 503 15.69 7.94 51.12
N LYS A 504 16.87 7.75 50.48
CA LYS A 504 17.60 8.87 49.86
C LYS A 504 16.77 9.58 48.79
N VAL A 505 16.05 8.83 47.95
CA VAL A 505 15.11 9.41 46.96
C VAL A 505 14.06 10.26 47.68
N ILE A 506 13.42 9.71 48.70
CA ILE A 506 12.40 10.39 49.50
C ILE A 506 12.95 11.65 50.17
N ASP A 507 14.18 11.62 50.69
CA ASP A 507 14.83 12.77 51.32
C ASP A 507 15.06 13.91 50.32
N GLU A 508 15.42 13.61 49.06
CA GLU A 508 15.52 14.62 48.01
C GLU A 508 14.14 15.16 47.58
N LEU A 509 13.12 14.30 47.52
CA LEU A 509 11.74 14.73 47.25
C LEU A 509 11.20 15.67 48.34
N ASN A 510 11.52 15.39 49.62
CA ASN A 510 11.12 16.21 50.77
C ASN A 510 11.81 17.58 50.84
N LYS A 511 12.93 17.77 50.12
CA LYS A 511 13.63 19.07 50.02
C LYS A 511 13.01 20.02 49.00
N ARG A 512 12.00 19.57 48.25
CA ARG A 512 11.32 20.40 47.25
C ARG A 512 10.45 21.48 47.90
N ASN A 513 10.24 22.57 47.17
CA ASN A 513 9.37 23.66 47.60
C ASN A 513 7.88 23.28 47.55
N ASN A 514 7.49 22.39 46.65
CA ASN A 514 6.13 21.86 46.56
C ASN A 514 5.99 20.58 47.40
N LYS A 515 4.79 20.34 47.93
CA LYS A 515 4.50 19.13 48.70
C LYS A 515 4.37 17.94 47.76
N VAL A 516 5.29 16.99 47.84
CA VAL A 516 5.24 15.73 47.07
C VAL A 516 4.52 14.64 47.87
N SER A 517 3.49 14.04 47.27
CA SER A 517 2.89 12.80 47.74
C SER A 517 3.58 11.62 47.06
N TYR A 518 3.90 10.56 47.82
CA TYR A 518 4.53 9.38 47.25
C TYR A 518 3.96 8.07 47.77
N GLU A 519 3.98 7.05 46.92
CA GLU A 519 3.77 5.64 47.27
C GLU A 519 4.97 4.80 46.85
N ILE A 520 5.22 3.70 47.56
CA ILE A 520 6.33 2.77 47.26
C ILE A 520 5.74 1.40 46.93
N PHE A 521 6.17 0.84 45.80
CA PHE A 521 6.01 -0.55 45.43
C PHE A 521 7.38 -1.24 45.46
N SER A 522 7.61 -2.02 46.50
CA SER A 522 8.91 -2.66 46.76
C SER A 522 8.92 -4.17 46.48
N ASP A 523 7.89 -4.70 45.83
CA ASP A 523 7.65 -6.14 45.71
C ASP A 523 8.24 -6.74 44.42
N VAL A 524 9.16 -6.02 43.75
CA VAL A 524 9.76 -6.51 42.50
C VAL A 524 10.76 -7.64 42.76
N GLU A 525 10.48 -8.80 42.18
CA GLU A 525 11.36 -9.96 42.19
C GLU A 525 12.45 -9.91 41.11
N PRO A 526 13.57 -10.64 41.28
CA PRO A 526 14.49 -10.88 40.18
C PRO A 526 13.80 -11.58 39.00
N ASN A 527 14.01 -11.09 37.78
CA ASN A 527 13.33 -11.54 36.56
C ASN A 527 11.80 -11.33 36.62
N PRO A 528 11.33 -10.07 36.68
CA PRO A 528 9.95 -9.74 37.01
C PRO A 528 8.94 -10.39 36.05
N SER A 529 7.83 -10.82 36.61
CA SER A 529 6.74 -11.47 35.87
C SER A 529 5.62 -10.50 35.49
N THR A 530 4.78 -10.90 34.53
CA THR A 530 3.53 -10.21 34.19
C THR A 530 2.63 -10.01 35.41
N ASN A 531 2.63 -10.94 36.38
CA ASN A 531 1.86 -10.79 37.63
C ASN A 531 2.31 -9.56 38.44
N THR A 532 3.62 -9.40 38.64
CA THR A 532 4.17 -8.26 39.38
C THR A 532 3.93 -6.95 38.63
N VAL A 533 4.09 -6.96 37.31
CA VAL A 533 3.79 -5.79 36.46
C VAL A 533 2.32 -5.39 36.63
N TYR A 534 1.36 -6.31 36.48
CA TYR A 534 -0.05 -5.96 36.59
C TYR A 534 -0.47 -5.53 38.01
N ALA A 535 0.11 -6.13 39.05
CA ALA A 535 -0.12 -5.71 40.44
C ALA A 535 0.38 -4.27 40.68
N GLY A 536 1.57 -3.94 40.15
CA GLY A 536 2.08 -2.58 40.18
C GLY A 536 1.21 -1.60 39.38
N THR A 537 0.81 -1.96 38.16
CA THR A 537 -0.08 -1.16 37.30
C THR A 537 -1.40 -0.85 37.99
N GLU A 538 -2.00 -1.80 38.69
CA GLU A 538 -3.26 -1.58 39.43
C GLU A 538 -3.07 -0.52 40.53
N ARG A 539 -1.92 -0.54 41.23
CA ARG A 539 -1.62 0.47 42.26
C ARG A 539 -1.31 1.84 41.65
N ILE A 540 -0.58 1.88 40.53
CA ILE A 540 -0.34 3.11 39.78
C ILE A 540 -1.67 3.70 39.29
N ALA A 541 -2.59 2.88 38.77
CA ALA A 541 -3.90 3.35 38.31
C ALA A 541 -4.76 3.95 39.44
N LYS A 542 -4.64 3.43 40.67
CA LYS A 542 -5.32 3.99 41.85
C LYS A 542 -4.65 5.26 42.39
N PHE A 543 -3.33 5.34 42.30
CA PHE A 543 -2.56 6.48 42.80
C PHE A 543 -2.45 7.61 41.77
N GLU A 544 -2.62 7.36 40.47
CA GLU A 544 -2.53 8.36 39.40
C GLU A 544 -1.29 9.28 39.55
N PRO A 545 -0.07 8.72 39.51
CA PRO A 545 1.15 9.52 39.61
C PRO A 545 1.40 10.36 38.36
N ASP A 546 2.01 11.53 38.54
CA ASP A 546 2.62 12.29 37.45
C ASP A 546 4.06 11.82 37.15
N THR A 547 4.68 11.09 38.09
CA THR A 547 6.06 10.63 37.97
C THR A 547 6.20 9.22 38.54
N ILE A 548 6.81 8.32 37.78
CA ILE A 548 7.23 7.00 38.23
C ILE A 548 8.76 7.02 38.36
N ILE A 549 9.27 6.73 39.56
CA ILE A 549 10.71 6.61 39.81
C ILE A 549 11.05 5.15 40.01
N ALA A 550 11.77 4.57 39.06
CA ALA A 550 12.37 3.25 39.17
C ALA A 550 13.75 3.37 39.81
N ILE A 551 13.93 2.78 41.01
CA ILE A 551 15.24 2.67 41.66
C ILE A 551 15.55 1.20 41.91
N GLY A 552 16.64 0.72 41.32
CA GLY A 552 17.09 -0.66 41.48
C GLY A 552 17.97 -1.13 40.34
N GLY A 553 18.23 -2.44 40.29
CA GLY A 553 18.85 -3.07 39.12
C GLY A 553 17.90 -3.20 37.93
N GLY A 554 18.34 -3.85 36.86
CA GLY A 554 17.55 -4.00 35.63
C GLY A 554 16.16 -4.61 35.84
N SER A 555 16.00 -5.56 36.76
CA SER A 555 14.68 -6.13 37.09
C SER A 555 13.69 -5.09 37.63
N ALA A 556 14.12 -4.19 38.51
CA ALA A 556 13.26 -3.13 39.04
C ALA A 556 12.86 -2.11 37.95
N ILE A 557 13.83 -1.73 37.11
CA ILE A 557 13.61 -0.78 36.01
C ILE A 557 12.70 -1.38 34.94
N ASP A 558 12.91 -2.63 34.55
CA ASP A 558 12.09 -3.31 33.55
C ASP A 558 10.65 -3.50 34.03
N ALA A 559 10.46 -3.89 35.29
CA ALA A 559 9.14 -3.97 35.91
C ALA A 559 8.44 -2.61 35.89
N ALA A 560 9.13 -1.54 36.29
CA ALA A 560 8.59 -0.17 36.30
C ALA A 560 8.19 0.29 34.89
N LYS A 561 9.00 0.00 33.86
CA LYS A 561 8.67 0.29 32.45
C LYS A 561 7.44 -0.49 31.99
N GLY A 562 7.32 -1.75 32.36
CA GLY A 562 6.12 -2.56 32.09
C GLY A 562 4.89 -1.96 32.75
N MET A 563 5.00 -1.57 34.03
CA MET A 563 3.90 -0.93 34.78
C MET A 563 3.48 0.40 34.13
N TRP A 564 4.45 1.21 33.75
CA TRP A 564 4.25 2.48 33.05
C TRP A 564 3.56 2.30 31.71
N LEU A 565 4.03 1.36 30.88
CA LEU A 565 3.42 1.05 29.58
C LEU A 565 1.91 0.76 29.71
N PHE A 566 1.55 -0.17 30.60
CA PHE A 566 0.16 -0.59 30.76
C PHE A 566 -0.69 0.47 31.48
N TYR A 567 -0.08 1.36 32.26
CA TYR A 567 -0.77 2.52 32.85
C TYR A 567 -1.07 3.60 31.80
N GLU A 568 -0.09 3.92 30.94
CA GLU A 568 -0.23 4.89 29.86
C GLU A 568 -1.25 4.43 28.82
N HIS A 569 -1.22 3.14 28.48
CA HIS A 569 -2.04 2.53 27.43
C HIS A 569 -2.78 1.28 27.95
N PRO A 570 -3.92 1.44 28.66
CA PRO A 570 -4.67 0.32 29.23
C PRO A 570 -5.20 -0.69 28.20
N ASP A 571 -5.41 -0.26 26.95
CA ASP A 571 -5.82 -1.13 25.85
C ASP A 571 -4.64 -1.95 25.26
N THR A 572 -3.43 -1.77 25.82
CA THR A 572 -2.25 -2.52 25.39
C THR A 572 -2.23 -3.92 25.98
N GLU A 573 -2.02 -4.93 25.15
CA GLU A 573 -1.89 -6.31 25.58
C GLU A 573 -0.44 -6.77 25.54
N PHE A 574 -0.03 -7.57 26.53
CA PHE A 574 1.31 -8.18 26.56
C PHE A 574 1.60 -9.01 25.29
N PHE A 575 0.59 -9.70 24.75
CA PHE A 575 0.72 -10.44 23.50
C PHE A 575 1.13 -9.54 22.33
N GLY A 576 0.54 -8.36 22.19
CA GLY A 576 0.90 -7.39 21.17
C GLY A 576 2.28 -6.79 21.42
N ALA A 577 2.56 -6.38 22.66
CA ALA A 577 3.82 -5.76 23.05
C ALA A 577 5.05 -6.69 22.85
N LYS A 578 4.89 -8.01 23.02
CA LYS A 578 5.97 -9.00 22.84
C LYS A 578 6.26 -9.42 21.39
N GLN A 579 5.48 -8.95 20.42
CA GLN A 579 5.69 -9.32 19.01
C GLN A 579 7.01 -8.78 18.45
N LYS A 580 7.66 -9.62 17.64
CA LYS A 580 8.99 -9.39 17.04
C LYS A 580 8.92 -8.54 15.79
N PHE A 581 10.08 -8.06 15.35
CA PHE A 581 10.20 -7.23 14.16
C PHE A 581 11.58 -7.36 13.49
N LEU A 582 11.62 -7.10 12.18
CA LEU A 582 12.88 -6.83 11.46
C LEU A 582 13.24 -5.35 11.49
N ASP A 583 12.24 -4.48 11.64
CA ASP A 583 12.38 -3.03 11.72
C ASP A 583 11.38 -2.53 12.78
N ILE A 584 11.90 -2.02 13.89
CA ILE A 584 11.14 -1.49 15.03
C ILE A 584 10.13 -0.37 14.64
N ARG A 585 10.23 0.22 13.44
CA ARG A 585 9.25 1.19 12.92
C ARG A 585 8.07 0.58 12.19
N LYS A 586 8.23 -0.67 11.74
CA LYS A 586 7.25 -1.39 10.92
C LYS A 586 6.59 -2.51 11.74
N ARG A 587 6.53 -2.33 13.05
CA ARG A 587 5.82 -3.25 13.93
C ARG A 587 4.36 -3.30 13.53
N THR A 588 3.81 -4.51 13.57
CA THR A 588 2.37 -4.74 13.42
C THR A 588 1.58 -4.21 14.61
N TYR A 589 2.23 -4.13 15.77
CA TYR A 589 1.68 -3.59 17.01
C TYR A 589 2.40 -2.30 17.38
N LYS A 590 1.68 -1.17 17.39
CA LYS A 590 2.25 0.17 17.62
C LYS A 590 1.80 0.70 18.98
N ILE A 591 2.76 1.14 19.78
CA ILE A 591 2.53 1.78 21.07
C ILE A 591 2.74 3.30 20.87
N GLU A 592 1.84 4.12 21.40
CA GLU A 592 1.99 5.58 21.35
C GLU A 592 3.01 6.07 22.39
N ALA A 593 3.41 7.34 22.32
CA ALA A 593 4.24 7.93 23.37
C ALA A 593 3.39 8.15 24.65
N ALA A 594 4.01 7.90 25.80
CA ALA A 594 3.45 8.21 27.11
C ALA A 594 3.09 9.70 27.25
N LYS A 595 2.00 9.99 27.97
CA LYS A 595 1.49 11.36 28.18
C LYS A 595 1.04 11.64 29.62
N LYS A 596 0.72 10.62 30.42
CA LYS A 596 0.15 10.79 31.77
C LYS A 596 1.22 11.01 32.83
N SER A 597 2.35 10.32 32.70
CA SER A 597 3.40 10.27 33.71
C SER A 597 4.81 10.24 33.12
N GLN A 598 5.76 10.84 33.82
CA GLN A 598 7.18 10.79 33.48
C GLN A 598 7.84 9.55 34.09
N MET A 599 8.77 8.93 33.37
CA MET A 599 9.60 7.82 33.85
C MET A 599 11.02 8.28 34.19
N VAL A 600 11.41 8.10 35.45
CA VAL A 600 12.76 8.37 35.96
C VAL A 600 13.42 7.05 36.35
N CYS A 601 14.62 6.78 35.83
CA CYS A 601 15.38 5.58 36.16
C CYS A 601 16.68 5.90 36.91
N ILE A 602 16.88 5.25 38.05
CA ILE A 602 18.06 5.36 38.92
C ILE A 602 18.65 3.95 39.08
N PRO A 603 19.66 3.58 38.27
CA PRO A 603 20.27 2.25 38.34
C PRO A 603 21.09 2.09 39.62
N THR A 604 20.92 0.95 40.29
CA THR A 604 21.72 0.58 41.48
C THR A 604 22.65 -0.61 41.23
N THR A 605 22.77 -1.02 39.96
CA THR A 605 23.75 -2.00 39.47
C THR A 605 24.35 -1.52 38.16
N SER A 606 25.65 -1.72 37.95
CA SER A 606 26.36 -1.32 36.72
C SER A 606 26.42 -2.49 35.74
N GLY A 607 25.32 -2.80 35.06
CA GLY A 607 25.23 -3.96 34.16
C GLY A 607 24.31 -3.78 32.96
N THR A 608 23.06 -3.40 33.20
CA THR A 608 21.99 -3.56 32.21
C THR A 608 21.81 -2.39 31.25
N GLY A 609 22.23 -1.17 31.62
CA GLY A 609 21.93 0.05 30.85
C GLY A 609 20.42 0.34 30.71
N ALA A 610 19.58 -0.31 31.52
CA ALA A 610 18.12 -0.24 31.41
C ALA A 610 17.59 1.19 31.61
N GLU A 611 18.32 2.05 32.30
CA GLU A 611 17.97 3.45 32.53
C GLU A 611 17.96 4.31 31.25
N VAL A 612 18.58 3.87 30.16
CA VAL A 612 18.65 4.62 28.88
C VAL A 612 18.04 3.89 27.68
N THR A 613 17.56 2.66 27.85
CA THR A 613 17.15 1.82 26.73
C THR A 613 15.62 1.81 26.51
N PRO A 614 15.15 1.54 25.27
CA PRO A 614 13.74 1.31 24.96
C PRO A 614 13.28 -0.14 25.23
N PHE A 615 13.97 -0.86 26.12
CA PHE A 615 13.73 -2.27 26.38
C PHE A 615 13.25 -2.52 27.81
N ALA A 616 12.42 -3.54 27.98
CA ALA A 616 12.06 -4.12 29.27
C ALA A 616 11.93 -5.64 29.12
N VAL A 617 12.63 -6.42 29.96
CA VAL A 617 12.55 -7.89 29.91
C VAL A 617 11.56 -8.38 30.97
N ILE A 618 10.43 -8.92 30.51
CA ILE A 618 9.34 -9.41 31.38
C ILE A 618 9.13 -10.91 31.16
N THR A 619 9.01 -11.65 32.25
CA THR A 619 8.68 -13.08 32.24
C THR A 619 7.16 -13.25 32.12
N ASP A 620 6.73 -14.01 31.13
CA ASP A 620 5.33 -14.42 31.00
C ASP A 620 4.99 -15.40 32.13
N SER A 621 4.05 -15.05 33.00
CA SER A 621 3.70 -15.86 34.18
C SER A 621 3.05 -17.20 33.83
N GLU A 622 2.47 -17.33 32.64
CA GLU A 622 1.82 -18.57 32.20
C GLU A 622 2.79 -19.53 31.52
N THR A 623 3.67 -18.99 30.67
CA THR A 623 4.60 -19.82 29.87
C THR A 623 6.01 -19.92 30.46
N HIS A 624 6.32 -19.08 31.46
CA HIS A 624 7.65 -18.91 32.06
C HIS A 624 8.75 -18.49 31.07
N VAL A 625 8.37 -18.03 29.87
CA VAL A 625 9.29 -17.52 28.86
C VAL A 625 9.56 -16.04 29.11
N LYS A 626 10.83 -15.65 29.05
CA LYS A 626 11.25 -14.24 29.11
C LYS A 626 11.12 -13.60 27.73
N TYR A 627 10.38 -12.49 27.66
CA TYR A 627 10.22 -11.71 26.44
C TYR A 627 10.82 -10.31 26.59
N PRO A 628 11.69 -9.87 25.67
CA PRO A 628 12.08 -8.48 25.58
C PRO A 628 10.94 -7.67 24.94
N LEU A 629 10.33 -6.78 25.71
CA LEU A 629 9.46 -5.73 25.18
C LEU A 629 10.37 -4.63 24.62
N ALA A 630 10.21 -4.34 23.33
CA ALA A 630 11.08 -3.43 22.61
C ALA A 630 10.25 -2.39 21.84
N ASP A 631 10.17 -1.19 22.40
CA ASP A 631 9.50 -0.05 21.77
C ASP A 631 10.08 1.27 22.28
N TYR A 632 10.22 2.27 21.40
CA TYR A 632 10.71 3.58 21.78
C TYR A 632 9.74 4.37 22.68
N ALA A 633 8.50 3.90 22.83
CA ALA A 633 7.61 4.35 23.89
C ALA A 633 8.12 3.99 25.30
N LEU A 634 8.99 2.98 25.43
CA LEU A 634 9.58 2.54 26.70
C LEU A 634 10.90 3.26 27.05
N THR A 635 11.33 4.24 26.24
CA THR A 635 12.50 5.06 26.57
C THR A 635 12.16 5.97 27.75
N PRO A 636 12.89 5.92 28.87
CA PRO A 636 12.66 6.82 30.02
C PRO A 636 12.82 8.30 29.65
N ASP A 637 12.17 9.18 30.40
CA ASP A 637 12.35 10.63 30.25
C ASP A 637 13.66 11.11 30.87
N VAL A 638 14.01 10.53 32.02
CA VAL A 638 15.18 10.92 32.81
C VAL A 638 15.96 9.69 33.30
N ALA A 639 17.27 9.71 33.11
CA ALA A 639 18.21 8.77 33.74
C ALA A 639 19.10 9.52 34.75
N ILE A 640 19.30 8.96 35.94
CA ILE A 640 20.18 9.52 36.99
C ILE A 640 21.23 8.47 37.39
N ILE A 641 22.47 8.66 36.93
CA ILE A 641 23.61 7.76 37.07
C ILE A 641 24.47 8.26 38.24
N ASP A 642 24.03 7.94 39.47
CA ASP A 642 24.70 8.38 40.69
C ASP A 642 25.49 7.23 41.34
N PRO A 643 26.84 7.31 41.37
CA PRO A 643 27.70 6.20 41.82
C PRO A 643 27.50 5.81 43.28
N GLN A 644 26.83 6.63 44.10
CA GLN A 644 26.56 6.26 45.49
C GLN A 644 25.65 5.04 45.64
N PHE A 645 24.83 4.73 44.62
CA PHE A 645 23.86 3.62 44.68
C PHE A 645 24.44 2.25 44.33
N VAL A 646 25.69 2.18 43.85
CA VAL A 646 26.35 0.92 43.47
C VAL A 646 27.39 0.44 44.50
N MET A 647 27.62 1.20 45.57
CA MET A 647 28.65 0.90 46.56
C MET A 647 28.36 -0.35 47.42
N SER A 648 27.09 -0.73 47.55
CA SER A 648 26.67 -1.92 48.32
C SER A 648 26.70 -3.22 47.51
N VAL A 649 27.02 -3.17 46.21
CA VAL A 649 26.93 -4.33 45.30
C VAL A 649 28.09 -5.30 45.57
N PRO A 650 27.81 -6.60 45.85
CA PRO A 650 28.83 -7.60 46.13
C PRO A 650 29.84 -7.79 44.98
N ALA A 651 31.05 -8.27 45.31
CA ALA A 651 32.12 -8.51 44.34
C ALA A 651 31.70 -9.44 43.19
N SER A 652 31.02 -10.56 43.49
CA SER A 652 30.53 -11.51 42.47
C SER A 652 29.53 -10.89 41.50
N VAL A 653 28.56 -10.13 42.01
CA VAL A 653 27.57 -9.41 41.18
C VAL A 653 28.26 -8.33 40.34
N THR A 654 29.27 -7.67 40.88
CA THR A 654 30.07 -6.66 40.17
C THR A 654 30.85 -7.27 39.01
N ALA A 655 31.43 -8.45 39.20
CA ALA A 655 32.10 -9.20 38.14
C ALA A 655 31.12 -9.60 37.03
N ASP A 656 30.01 -10.25 37.40
CA ASP A 656 29.00 -10.73 36.43
C ASP A 656 28.41 -9.54 35.63
N THR A 657 28.01 -8.46 36.30
CA THR A 657 27.41 -7.28 35.64
C THR A 657 28.43 -6.49 34.81
N GLY A 658 29.69 -6.40 35.23
CA GLY A 658 30.71 -5.72 34.42
C GLY A 658 31.07 -6.45 33.13
N MET A 659 31.09 -7.80 33.15
CA MET A 659 31.26 -8.59 31.92
C MET A 659 30.04 -8.48 30.99
N ASP A 660 28.85 -8.27 31.56
CA ASP A 660 27.64 -7.95 30.81
C ASP A 660 27.78 -6.63 30.03
N VAL A 661 28.29 -5.58 30.68
CA VAL A 661 28.61 -4.29 30.03
C VAL A 661 29.57 -4.48 28.85
N LEU A 662 30.61 -5.30 29.01
CA LEU A 662 31.55 -5.60 27.94
C LEU A 662 30.85 -6.28 26.75
N THR A 663 29.96 -7.23 27.04
CA THR A 663 29.15 -7.93 26.03
C THR A 663 28.25 -6.95 25.29
N HIS A 664 27.50 -6.10 26.00
CA HIS A 664 26.67 -5.04 25.41
C HIS A 664 27.46 -4.15 24.45
N ALA A 665 28.63 -3.69 24.89
CA ALA A 665 29.47 -2.77 24.12
C ALA A 665 30.05 -3.45 22.87
N ILE A 666 30.51 -4.69 22.96
CA ILE A 666 31.05 -5.44 21.83
C ILE A 666 29.95 -5.77 20.82
N GLU A 667 28.81 -6.31 21.25
CA GLU A 667 27.73 -6.69 20.34
C GLU A 667 27.12 -5.48 19.61
N SER A 668 26.93 -4.37 20.32
CA SER A 668 26.46 -3.12 19.69
C SER A 668 27.45 -2.53 18.68
N TYR A 669 28.76 -2.80 18.82
CA TYR A 669 29.78 -2.37 17.86
C TYR A 669 29.72 -3.18 16.55
N VAL A 670 29.63 -4.51 16.67
CA VAL A 670 29.64 -5.42 15.52
C VAL A 670 28.26 -5.65 14.89
N SER A 671 27.19 -5.20 15.54
CA SER A 671 25.81 -5.33 15.06
C SER A 671 25.64 -4.83 13.62
N VAL A 672 24.75 -5.47 12.87
CA VAL A 672 24.34 -5.02 11.52
C VAL A 672 23.68 -3.63 11.56
N MET A 673 23.17 -3.22 12.73
CA MET A 673 22.57 -1.93 12.98
C MET A 673 23.57 -0.91 13.54
N ALA A 674 24.83 -1.26 13.77
CA ALA A 674 25.84 -0.34 14.29
C ALA A 674 26.00 0.90 13.39
N SER A 675 26.23 2.06 14.01
CA SER A 675 26.45 3.35 13.37
C SER A 675 27.68 4.04 13.94
N ASP A 676 28.16 5.10 13.30
CA ASP A 676 29.31 5.86 13.79
C ASP A 676 29.04 6.41 15.21
N TYR A 677 27.78 6.75 15.51
CA TYR A 677 27.34 7.18 16.85
C TYR A 677 27.45 6.05 17.89
N THR A 678 26.94 4.86 17.57
CA THR A 678 26.95 3.74 18.53
C THR A 678 28.36 3.19 18.72
N ARG A 679 29.16 3.13 17.65
CA ARG A 679 30.54 2.61 17.69
C ARG A 679 31.46 3.43 18.59
N GLY A 680 31.34 4.76 18.58
CA GLY A 680 32.11 5.62 19.47
C GLY A 680 31.80 5.34 20.95
N LEU A 681 30.51 5.16 21.28
CA LEU A 681 30.08 4.82 22.64
C LEU A 681 30.54 3.42 23.06
N SER A 682 30.41 2.44 22.17
CA SER A 682 30.86 1.07 22.39
C SER A 682 32.36 1.00 22.71
N LEU A 683 33.22 1.64 21.90
CA LEU A 683 34.67 1.62 22.13
C LEU A 683 35.05 2.23 23.48
N GLN A 684 34.43 3.36 23.86
CA GLN A 684 34.70 3.99 25.14
C GLN A 684 34.22 3.14 26.32
N ALA A 685 33.05 2.49 26.21
CA ALA A 685 32.56 1.56 27.22
C ALA A 685 33.50 0.34 27.36
N ILE A 686 33.94 -0.27 26.25
CA ILE A 686 34.89 -1.39 26.25
C ILE A 686 36.18 -1.00 26.99
N LYS A 687 36.74 0.17 26.68
CA LYS A 687 37.96 0.66 27.35
C LYS A 687 37.76 0.83 28.85
N LEU A 688 36.69 1.49 29.28
CA LEU A 688 36.39 1.67 30.71
C LEU A 688 36.24 0.34 31.44
N VAL A 689 35.63 -0.67 30.81
CA VAL A 689 35.51 -2.01 31.40
C VAL A 689 36.90 -2.65 31.59
N PHE A 690 37.75 -2.63 30.57
CA PHE A 690 39.11 -3.17 30.68
C PHE A 690 39.97 -2.43 31.71
N ASP A 691 39.81 -1.11 31.82
CA ASP A 691 40.59 -0.27 32.73
C ASP A 691 40.14 -0.39 34.20
N TYR A 692 38.83 -0.57 34.48
CA TYR A 692 38.27 -0.40 35.84
C TYR A 692 37.52 -1.60 36.42
N LEU A 693 37.12 -2.61 35.64
CA LEU A 693 36.29 -3.72 36.16
C LEU A 693 37.01 -4.53 37.24
N GLU A 694 38.27 -4.88 37.02
CA GLU A 694 39.05 -5.68 37.97
C GLU A 694 39.18 -4.98 39.33
N ASP A 695 39.53 -3.70 39.31
CA ASP A 695 39.64 -2.90 40.53
C ASP A 695 38.28 -2.62 41.16
N SER A 696 37.20 -2.49 40.38
CA SER A 696 35.85 -2.38 40.92
C SER A 696 35.41 -3.63 41.71
N VAL A 697 35.97 -4.80 41.39
CA VAL A 697 35.72 -6.08 42.08
C VAL A 697 36.65 -6.27 43.27
N LYS A 698 37.96 -6.08 43.08
CA LYS A 698 38.99 -6.39 44.10
C LYS A 698 39.24 -5.24 45.07
N ASN A 699 39.18 -4.01 44.58
CA ASN A 699 39.54 -2.78 45.29
C ASN A 699 38.40 -1.74 45.19
N PRO A 700 37.16 -2.06 45.66
CA PRO A 700 36.00 -1.22 45.43
C PRO A 700 36.18 0.15 46.11
N ASN A 701 36.21 1.20 45.30
CA ASN A 701 36.19 2.58 45.72
C ASN A 701 35.21 3.37 44.82
N LEU A 702 34.97 4.64 45.16
CA LEU A 702 33.99 5.45 44.44
C LEU A 702 34.36 5.65 42.96
N GLU A 703 35.64 5.89 42.66
CA GLU A 703 36.12 6.12 41.29
C GLU A 703 35.89 4.88 40.41
N ASN A 704 36.34 3.71 40.84
CA ASN A 704 36.21 2.47 40.08
C ASN A 704 34.73 2.13 39.82
N ARG A 705 33.89 2.34 40.83
CA ARG A 705 32.44 2.11 40.74
C ARG A 705 31.76 3.09 39.80
N GLU A 706 32.13 4.37 39.87
CA GLU A 706 31.64 5.41 38.96
C GLU A 706 32.01 5.13 37.50
N LYS A 707 33.28 4.77 37.23
CA LYS A 707 33.71 4.47 35.85
C LYS A 707 32.99 3.25 35.28
N MET A 708 32.77 2.20 36.07
CA MET A 708 31.94 1.07 35.65
C MET A 708 30.47 1.44 35.47
N HIS A 709 29.93 2.34 36.30
CA HIS A 709 28.56 2.82 36.17
C HIS A 709 28.36 3.60 34.87
N ASN A 710 29.28 4.53 34.56
CA ASN A 710 29.29 5.25 33.30
C ASN A 710 29.48 4.32 32.10
N ALA A 711 30.35 3.31 32.20
CA ALA A 711 30.53 2.31 31.14
C ALA A 711 29.22 1.56 30.83
N SER A 712 28.46 1.18 31.87
CA SER A 712 27.16 0.52 31.71
C SER A 712 26.16 1.41 30.96
N THR A 713 26.04 2.68 31.35
CA THR A 713 25.14 3.63 30.67
C THR A 713 25.57 3.87 29.22
N MET A 714 26.87 4.03 28.95
CA MET A 714 27.37 4.22 27.58
C MET A 714 27.10 3.00 26.68
N ALA A 715 27.30 1.79 27.21
CA ALA A 715 26.92 0.57 26.50
C ALA A 715 25.40 0.53 26.26
N GLY A 716 24.60 0.90 27.27
CA GLY A 716 23.15 1.10 27.19
C GLY A 716 22.74 2.00 26.03
N MET A 717 23.35 3.18 25.94
CA MET A 717 23.09 4.15 24.87
C MET A 717 23.42 3.59 23.48
N ALA A 718 24.48 2.78 23.37
CA ALA A 718 24.87 2.13 22.13
C ALA A 718 23.85 1.05 21.71
N PHE A 719 23.54 0.09 22.58
CA PHE A 719 22.66 -1.03 22.22
C PHE A 719 21.17 -0.64 22.17
N ALA A 720 20.76 0.47 22.81
CA ALA A 720 19.45 1.09 22.59
C ALA A 720 19.17 1.41 21.11
N ASN A 721 20.23 1.59 20.31
CA ASN A 721 20.15 2.00 18.91
C ASN A 721 20.78 1.00 17.93
N ALA A 722 21.71 0.16 18.39
CA ALA A 722 22.34 -0.90 17.61
C ALA A 722 21.83 -2.31 17.93
N PHE A 723 21.00 -2.48 18.97
CA PHE A 723 20.57 -3.79 19.47
C PHE A 723 21.75 -4.68 19.89
N LEU A 724 21.43 -5.91 20.31
CA LEU A 724 22.36 -6.92 20.80
C LEU A 724 22.37 -8.11 19.87
N GLY A 725 23.34 -9.01 20.02
CA GLY A 725 23.60 -10.14 19.12
C GLY A 725 23.28 -11.49 19.75
N ILE A 726 23.90 -12.53 19.19
CA ILE A 726 23.64 -13.92 19.58
C ILE A 726 24.16 -14.28 20.97
N CYS A 727 25.04 -13.47 21.60
CA CYS A 727 25.46 -13.69 22.98
C CYS A 727 24.26 -13.58 23.90
N HIS A 728 23.52 -12.48 23.78
CA HIS A 728 22.27 -12.30 24.51
C HIS A 728 21.22 -13.33 24.12
N SER A 729 21.06 -13.62 22.82
CA SER A 729 20.10 -14.64 22.37
C SER A 729 20.31 -16.00 23.04
N ILE A 730 21.57 -16.48 23.10
CA ILE A 730 21.91 -17.75 23.74
C ILE A 730 21.79 -17.61 25.27
N ALA A 731 22.35 -16.54 25.85
CA ALA A 731 22.38 -16.34 27.29
C ALA A 731 20.98 -16.23 27.92
N HIS A 732 20.02 -15.60 27.23
CA HIS A 732 18.62 -15.53 27.69
C HIS A 732 18.01 -16.92 27.91
N LYS A 733 18.42 -17.93 27.13
CA LYS A 733 17.84 -19.28 27.19
C LYS A 733 18.63 -20.16 28.14
N ILE A 734 19.95 -20.25 27.95
CA ILE A 734 20.77 -21.17 28.75
C ILE A 734 20.96 -20.70 30.19
N GLY A 735 20.97 -19.38 30.46
CA GLY A 735 21.06 -18.86 31.82
C GLY A 735 19.86 -19.28 32.69
N GLY A 736 18.67 -19.28 32.10
CA GLY A 736 17.44 -19.78 32.76
C GLY A 736 17.42 -21.30 32.91
N GLU A 737 17.79 -22.03 31.86
CA GLU A 737 17.81 -23.50 31.85
C GLU A 737 18.86 -24.08 32.81
N TYR A 738 20.05 -23.48 32.86
CA TYR A 738 21.18 -23.97 33.66
C TYR A 738 21.32 -23.26 35.01
N ASN A 739 20.44 -22.31 35.32
CA ASN A 739 20.44 -21.53 36.55
C ASN A 739 21.77 -20.78 36.80
N ILE A 740 22.33 -20.20 35.72
CA ILE A 740 23.56 -19.41 35.75
C ILE A 740 23.18 -17.92 35.68
N PRO A 741 23.79 -17.04 36.49
CA PRO A 741 23.55 -15.60 36.40
C PRO A 741 23.81 -15.04 35.00
N HIS A 742 22.94 -14.15 34.52
CA HIS A 742 22.95 -13.67 33.12
C HIS A 742 24.30 -13.11 32.66
N GLY A 743 24.87 -12.16 33.41
CA GLY A 743 26.17 -11.57 33.06
C GLY A 743 27.32 -12.58 33.07
N ARG A 744 27.22 -13.64 33.90
CA ARG A 744 28.19 -14.75 33.88
C ARG A 744 28.05 -15.61 32.64
N THR A 745 26.82 -15.91 32.24
CA THR A 745 26.53 -16.62 30.99
C THR A 745 27.08 -15.85 29.79
N ASN A 746 26.86 -14.54 29.74
CA ASN A 746 27.43 -13.67 28.72
C ASN A 746 28.97 -13.69 28.73
N ALA A 747 29.59 -13.61 29.92
CA ALA A 747 31.05 -13.70 30.05
C ALA A 747 31.62 -14.99 29.43
N ILE A 748 31.02 -16.15 29.75
CA ILE A 748 31.45 -17.47 29.27
C ILE A 748 31.31 -17.56 27.74
N LEU A 749 30.18 -17.09 27.18
CA LEU A 749 29.88 -17.24 25.75
C LEU A 749 30.68 -16.28 24.86
N LEU A 750 30.97 -15.08 25.33
CA LEU A 750 31.48 -13.99 24.50
C LEU A 750 32.77 -14.33 23.73
N PRO A 751 33.81 -14.94 24.32
CA PRO A 751 35.00 -15.35 23.56
C PRO A 751 34.69 -16.30 22.39
N HIS A 752 33.78 -17.26 22.57
CA HIS A 752 33.38 -18.19 21.52
C HIS A 752 32.61 -17.48 20.40
N ILE A 753 31.76 -16.51 20.77
CA ILE A 753 30.97 -15.74 19.83
C ILE A 753 31.82 -14.77 19.02
N VAL A 754 32.83 -14.14 19.63
CA VAL A 754 33.85 -13.34 18.92
C VAL A 754 34.50 -14.20 17.83
N ARG A 755 34.96 -15.40 18.19
CA ARG A 755 35.59 -16.34 17.24
C ARG A 755 34.63 -16.83 16.15
N TYR A 756 33.36 -17.06 16.49
CA TYR A 756 32.34 -17.47 15.53
C TYR A 756 31.98 -16.35 14.55
N ASN A 757 31.69 -15.15 15.06
CA ASN A 757 31.26 -14.02 14.24
C ASN A 757 32.40 -13.47 13.37
N ALA A 758 33.67 -13.65 13.77
CA ALA A 758 34.83 -13.26 12.97
C ALA A 758 35.16 -14.24 11.83
N LYS A 759 34.41 -15.35 11.68
CA LYS A 759 34.56 -16.27 10.53
C LYS A 759 33.58 -15.90 9.43
N ASP A 760 33.99 -16.17 8.19
CA ASP A 760 33.16 -15.98 6.99
C ASP A 760 31.78 -16.65 7.19
N PRO A 761 30.67 -15.93 6.95
CA PRO A 761 29.36 -16.41 7.31
C PRO A 761 28.86 -17.49 6.35
N SER A 762 28.37 -18.60 6.91
CA SER A 762 27.56 -19.60 6.18
C SER A 762 26.27 -19.00 5.63
N LYS A 763 25.72 -17.99 6.32
CA LYS A 763 24.56 -17.20 5.90
C LYS A 763 24.74 -15.72 6.28
N HIS A 764 24.62 -14.84 5.29
CA HIS A 764 24.77 -13.39 5.48
C HIS A 764 23.52 -12.76 6.10
N ALA A 765 23.73 -11.76 6.95
CA ALA A 765 22.64 -11.05 7.61
C ALA A 765 21.78 -10.20 6.65
N LEU A 766 20.46 -10.22 6.88
CA LEU A 766 19.46 -9.55 6.06
C LEU A 766 19.21 -8.09 6.50
N PHE A 767 20.25 -7.24 6.51
CA PHE A 767 20.10 -5.83 6.85
C PHE A 767 20.65 -4.89 5.76
N PRO A 768 19.83 -4.02 5.12
CA PRO A 768 20.26 -3.25 3.95
C PRO A 768 21.50 -2.37 4.15
N LYS A 769 21.77 -1.92 5.38
CA LYS A 769 22.96 -1.11 5.72
C LYS A 769 24.24 -1.94 5.78
N TYR A 770 24.16 -3.21 6.21
CA TYR A 770 25.29 -4.12 6.28
C TYR A 770 25.60 -4.59 4.86
N ASP A 771 26.50 -3.86 4.20
CA ASP A 771 26.76 -3.94 2.77
C ASP A 771 27.65 -5.13 2.38
N PHE A 772 28.57 -5.50 3.26
CA PHE A 772 29.46 -6.65 3.14
C PHE A 772 29.80 -7.18 4.54
N PHE A 773 30.29 -8.42 4.60
CA PHE A 773 30.79 -8.99 5.85
C PHE A 773 32.05 -8.25 6.31
N ARG A 774 32.05 -7.77 7.56
CA ARG A 774 33.17 -7.01 8.15
C ARG A 774 33.41 -7.29 9.63
N ALA A 775 32.73 -8.28 10.19
CA ALA A 775 32.75 -8.53 11.64
C ALA A 775 34.15 -8.90 12.14
N ASP A 776 34.90 -9.66 11.35
CA ASP A 776 36.32 -9.97 11.56
C ASP A 776 37.16 -8.71 11.77
N THR A 777 37.04 -7.74 10.84
CA THR A 777 37.74 -6.47 10.93
C THR A 777 37.22 -5.59 12.06
N ASP A 778 35.92 -5.64 12.35
CA ASP A 778 35.31 -4.90 13.45
C ASP A 778 35.84 -5.37 14.81
N TYR A 779 35.97 -6.68 15.03
CA TYR A 779 36.60 -7.23 16.23
C TYR A 779 38.10 -6.90 16.30
N ALA A 780 38.82 -6.95 15.18
CA ALA A 780 40.21 -6.55 15.12
C ALA A 780 40.42 -5.06 15.44
N ASP A 781 39.49 -4.19 15.06
CA ASP A 781 39.52 -2.76 15.41
C ASP A 781 39.36 -2.52 16.91
N ILE A 782 38.49 -3.29 17.58
CA ILE A 782 38.38 -3.27 19.03
C ILE A 782 39.72 -3.66 19.67
N ALA A 783 40.35 -4.74 19.17
CA ALA A 783 41.66 -5.19 19.66
C ALA A 783 42.74 -4.11 19.51
N ARG A 784 42.79 -3.44 18.34
CA ARG A 784 43.72 -2.32 18.08
C ARG A 784 43.45 -1.14 19.01
N PHE A 785 42.18 -0.79 19.23
CA PHE A 785 41.79 0.31 20.10
C PHE A 785 42.25 0.09 21.56
N LEU A 786 42.22 -1.16 22.02
CA LEU A 786 42.73 -1.57 23.33
C LEU A 786 44.26 -1.68 23.39
N GLY A 787 44.96 -1.58 22.26
CA GLY A 787 46.41 -1.76 22.20
C GLY A 787 46.86 -3.23 22.33
N LEU A 788 45.98 -4.19 22.01
CA LEU A 788 46.34 -5.61 21.96
C LEU A 788 47.28 -5.89 20.79
N LYS A 789 48.16 -6.90 20.95
CA LYS A 789 49.18 -7.24 19.95
C LYS A 789 48.65 -8.28 18.96
N GLY A 790 48.92 -8.07 17.67
CA GLY A 790 48.64 -8.99 16.57
C GLY A 790 49.00 -8.34 15.24
N ASN A 791 49.45 -9.13 14.27
CA ASN A 791 49.86 -8.65 12.93
C ASN A 791 48.79 -8.91 11.87
N THR A 792 47.88 -9.87 12.09
CA THR A 792 46.74 -10.16 11.19
C THR A 792 45.39 -9.92 11.88
N THR A 793 44.32 -9.87 11.10
CA THR A 793 42.94 -9.76 11.63
C THR A 793 42.64 -10.94 12.56
N GLU A 794 43.00 -12.16 12.17
CA GLU A 794 42.78 -13.38 12.94
C GLU A 794 43.55 -13.37 14.26
N GLU A 795 44.83 -12.93 14.24
CA GLU A 795 45.64 -12.79 15.46
C GLU A 795 45.03 -11.76 16.43
N LEU A 796 44.50 -10.65 15.90
CA LEU A 796 43.86 -9.60 16.70
C LEU A 796 42.50 -10.04 17.27
N VAL A 797 41.70 -10.78 16.50
CA VAL A 797 40.45 -11.39 16.95
C VAL A 797 40.72 -12.37 18.11
N GLU A 798 41.72 -13.23 17.95
CA GLU A 798 42.10 -14.19 18.99
C GLU A 798 42.67 -13.49 20.23
N ALA A 799 43.47 -12.45 20.05
CA ALA A 799 43.97 -11.62 21.15
C ALA A 799 42.81 -10.97 21.94
N LEU A 800 41.78 -10.48 21.25
CA LEU A 800 40.57 -9.94 21.89
C LEU A 800 39.80 -11.02 22.65
N ALA A 801 39.52 -12.17 22.03
CA ALA A 801 38.83 -13.28 22.67
C ALA A 801 39.58 -13.76 23.93
N THR A 802 40.91 -13.83 23.86
CA THR A 802 41.79 -14.17 24.99
C THR A 802 41.73 -13.09 26.09
N ALA A 803 41.82 -11.81 25.73
CA ALA A 803 41.75 -10.72 26.70
C ALA A 803 40.41 -10.69 27.47
N ILE A 804 39.30 -11.00 26.80
CA ILE A 804 37.98 -11.16 27.41
C ILE A 804 37.99 -12.33 28.41
N TYR A 805 38.52 -13.48 28.00
CA TYR A 805 38.63 -14.66 28.86
C TYR A 805 39.47 -14.39 30.12
N ASP A 806 40.63 -13.77 29.93
CA ASP A 806 41.55 -13.44 31.02
C ASP A 806 40.94 -12.41 31.98
N LEU A 807 40.20 -11.43 31.47
CA LEU A 807 39.48 -10.46 32.32
C LEU A 807 38.45 -11.17 33.19
N GLY A 808 37.61 -12.04 32.60
CA GLY A 808 36.63 -12.85 33.33
C GLY A 808 37.27 -13.68 34.45
N THR A 809 38.39 -14.35 34.14
CA THR A 809 39.17 -15.10 35.13
C THR A 809 39.73 -14.20 36.23
N ARG A 810 40.30 -13.03 35.88
CA ARG A 810 40.86 -12.08 36.87
C ARG A 810 39.80 -11.55 37.82
N VAL A 811 38.54 -11.45 37.40
CA VAL A 811 37.42 -11.03 38.27
C VAL A 811 36.72 -12.18 38.98
N GLY A 812 37.24 -13.41 38.87
CA GLY A 812 36.81 -14.56 39.65
C GLY A 812 35.68 -15.38 39.03
N ILE A 813 35.45 -15.27 37.72
CA ILE A 813 34.49 -16.11 36.99
C ILE A 813 35.20 -17.37 36.48
N GLU A 814 34.61 -18.54 36.69
CA GLU A 814 35.05 -19.78 36.04
C GLU A 814 34.45 -19.85 34.63
N MET A 815 35.29 -19.65 33.62
CA MET A 815 34.90 -19.31 32.25
C MET A 815 34.49 -20.52 31.38
N ASN A 816 33.72 -21.46 31.91
CA ASN A 816 33.12 -22.57 31.16
C ASN A 816 31.85 -23.10 31.85
N LEU A 817 30.95 -23.76 31.11
CA LEU A 817 29.68 -24.23 31.68
C LEU A 817 29.85 -25.41 32.65
N GLU A 818 30.84 -26.28 32.45
CA GLU A 818 31.11 -27.45 33.32
C GLU A 818 31.42 -27.00 34.77
N ALA A 819 32.26 -25.98 34.93
CA ALA A 819 32.60 -25.39 36.22
C ALA A 819 31.40 -24.70 36.89
N GLN A 820 30.40 -24.24 36.11
CA GLN A 820 29.15 -23.71 36.64
C GLN A 820 28.14 -24.80 37.06
N GLY A 821 28.49 -26.08 36.96
CA GLY A 821 27.66 -27.20 37.38
C GLY A 821 26.79 -27.81 36.27
N VAL A 822 26.98 -27.42 35.01
CA VAL A 822 26.34 -28.09 33.86
C VAL A 822 27.00 -29.45 33.66
N THR A 823 26.20 -30.49 33.44
CA THR A 823 26.71 -31.83 33.14
C THR A 823 26.63 -32.13 31.65
N GLN A 824 27.50 -33.01 31.15
CA GLN A 824 27.45 -33.46 29.74
C GLN A 824 26.05 -33.98 29.36
N LYS A 825 25.39 -34.72 30.26
CA LYS A 825 24.03 -35.23 30.04
C LYS A 825 23.02 -34.09 29.80
N VAL A 826 23.04 -33.07 30.67
CA VAL A 826 22.14 -31.92 30.53
C VAL A 826 22.42 -31.17 29.23
N LEU A 827 23.68 -30.99 28.86
CA LEU A 827 24.08 -30.35 27.60
C LEU A 827 23.54 -31.14 26.38
N ASP A 828 23.74 -32.44 26.35
CA ASP A 828 23.30 -33.32 25.25
C ASP A 828 21.77 -33.31 25.10
N GLU A 829 21.03 -33.27 26.21
CA GLU A 829 19.56 -33.24 26.23
C GLU A 829 18.94 -31.88 25.86
N THR A 830 19.66 -30.77 26.08
CA THR A 830 19.06 -29.42 26.00
C THR A 830 19.64 -28.50 24.91
N SER A 831 20.88 -28.74 24.45
CA SER A 831 21.62 -27.82 23.56
C SER A 831 20.86 -27.43 22.29
N TYR A 832 20.22 -28.39 21.62
CA TYR A 832 19.46 -28.12 20.40
C TYR A 832 18.22 -27.25 20.67
N ARG A 833 17.43 -27.58 21.71
CA ARG A 833 16.25 -26.78 22.11
C ARG A 833 16.66 -25.37 22.51
N MET A 834 17.78 -25.21 23.21
CA MET A 834 18.32 -23.90 23.58
C MET A 834 18.72 -23.09 22.34
N ALA A 835 19.33 -23.72 21.34
CA ALA A 835 19.68 -23.10 20.08
C ALA A 835 18.45 -22.67 19.28
N GLU A 836 17.38 -23.47 19.25
CA GLU A 836 16.10 -23.10 18.61
C GLU A 836 15.47 -21.88 19.29
N LEU A 837 15.39 -21.88 20.62
CA LEU A 837 14.85 -20.75 21.37
C LEU A 837 15.73 -19.50 21.22
N ALA A 838 17.05 -19.65 21.15
CA ALA A 838 17.97 -18.54 20.91
C ALA A 838 17.79 -17.97 19.51
N TYR A 839 17.61 -18.81 18.48
CA TYR A 839 17.28 -18.35 17.14
C TYR A 839 15.96 -17.57 17.11
N GLU A 840 14.99 -17.97 17.95
CA GLU A 840 13.73 -17.26 18.14
C GLU A 840 13.90 -15.86 18.75
N ASP A 841 15.00 -15.55 19.44
CA ASP A 841 15.18 -14.31 20.17
C ASP A 841 15.33 -13.08 19.24
N GLN A 842 14.78 -11.93 19.67
CA GLN A 842 14.82 -10.69 18.89
C GLN A 842 16.27 -10.22 18.61
N CYS A 843 17.20 -10.51 19.51
CA CYS A 843 18.61 -10.10 19.38
C CYS A 843 19.31 -10.81 18.20
N THR A 844 18.88 -12.02 17.82
CA THR A 844 19.50 -12.79 16.74
C THR A 844 19.49 -12.04 15.40
N THR A 845 18.45 -11.23 15.16
CA THR A 845 18.28 -10.47 13.92
C THR A 845 19.30 -9.35 13.73
N ALA A 846 19.96 -8.90 14.80
CA ALA A 846 20.95 -7.82 14.74
C ALA A 846 22.41 -8.33 14.68
N ASN A 847 22.64 -9.63 14.78
CA ASN A 847 23.98 -10.21 14.74
C ASN A 847 24.64 -10.04 13.36
N PRO A 848 25.95 -9.74 13.27
CA PRO A 848 26.67 -9.56 11.99
C PRO A 848 26.64 -10.76 11.05
N LYS A 849 26.41 -11.95 11.60
CA LYS A 849 26.19 -13.21 10.88
C LYS A 849 24.79 -13.71 11.18
N GLU A 850 24.05 -14.14 10.16
CA GLU A 850 22.77 -14.80 10.41
C GLU A 850 23.06 -16.26 10.76
N PRO A 851 22.85 -16.70 12.02
CA PRO A 851 23.30 -18.02 12.43
C PRO A 851 22.35 -19.11 11.95
N LEU A 852 22.87 -20.31 11.73
CA LEU A 852 22.04 -21.52 11.70
C LEU A 852 21.82 -22.03 13.13
N ILE A 853 20.70 -22.71 13.37
CA ILE A 853 20.42 -23.35 14.67
C ILE A 853 21.55 -24.32 15.07
N SER A 854 22.08 -25.08 14.10
CA SER A 854 23.21 -25.98 14.33
C SER A 854 24.50 -25.24 14.74
N GLU A 855 24.71 -24.02 14.26
CA GLU A 855 25.86 -23.21 14.65
C GLU A 855 25.69 -22.62 16.05
N LEU A 856 24.48 -22.18 16.40
CA LEU A 856 24.16 -21.76 17.78
C LEU A 856 24.34 -22.93 18.76
N GLN A 857 23.90 -24.13 18.39
CA GLN A 857 24.12 -25.34 19.16
C GLN A 857 25.62 -25.60 19.35
N GLN A 858 26.42 -25.48 18.29
CA GLN A 858 27.86 -25.71 18.37
C GLN A 858 28.54 -24.72 19.31
N ILE A 859 28.15 -23.43 19.32
CA ILE A 859 28.67 -22.44 20.27
C ILE A 859 28.36 -22.86 21.72
N ILE A 860 27.14 -23.33 21.99
CA ILE A 860 26.75 -23.83 23.32
C ILE A 860 27.64 -25.01 23.73
N VAL A 861 27.87 -25.96 22.81
CA VAL A 861 28.73 -27.13 23.05
C VAL A 861 30.19 -26.73 23.28
N ASP A 862 30.73 -25.81 22.48
CA ASP A 862 32.11 -25.34 22.60
C ASP A 862 32.35 -24.64 23.95
N SER A 863 31.34 -23.94 24.47
CA SER A 863 31.43 -23.26 25.78
C SER A 863 31.40 -24.20 27.00
N PHE A 864 31.19 -25.50 26.79
CA PHE A 864 31.08 -26.48 27.88
C PHE A 864 32.40 -26.63 28.66
N LYS A 865 33.52 -26.79 27.95
CA LYS A 865 34.85 -26.99 28.56
C LYS A 865 35.80 -25.79 28.43
N GLY A 866 35.40 -24.76 27.67
CA GLY A 866 36.19 -23.57 27.40
C GLY A 866 37.04 -23.68 26.14
#